data_AF-A0A2E9RVU8-F1
#
_entry.id   AF-A0A2E9RVU8-F1
#
_cell.length_a   1.000
_cell.length_b   1.000
_cell.length_c   1.000
_cell.angle_alpha   90.00
_cell.angle_beta   90.00
_cell.angle_gamma   90.00
#
_symmetry.space_group_name_H-M   'P 1'
#
loop_
_entity.id
_entity.type
_entity.pdbx_description
1 polymer ?
#
loop_
_entity_poly.entity_id
_entity_poly.type
_entity_poly.pdbx_seq_one_letter_code
_entity_poly.pdbx_strand_id
1 'polypeptide(L)'
;MKNVRLKFISLLAVAGLCISLSALAVEHDYYGTLHYPKALVPGVGLDTVEQEGGPDATGYRRRTVQWWPRQGQDVVDVPEGVPLRTWTRNKGQTDKEALAGAGRNWTRSDGETFKAHLIGFRGFGIETPDPRFNGYKLTPAAVLRMENGERRAVMVYPPFHSMVSPEDHAFIHKIWQQAWKKVQATQSKDEYVSSTYRVKPDSLVIETDHYTWVSDAQTPLKSLWWMRPHEPEKQNVFRKGSLEYAENMWTHIEATGSSMPYWRLPKPWKKYNILIRLAIDGGYAGGGFGACDLRDATGGPRNEGLGHEWYHGHPHGGWSTLFFGESVCHGGRHLNLPGETPMFSHNFCYPWRNVSTTQYQCPLWYFALGDNPNWGDGILSVAGCLAAKSEPTAYHTIARLGQQRGMWKNGVKGFGDFFGEYAARMVTCDFVMQYAIRSKYGMPEMSFLQPVYGKAHRYRIPSSEAPRTYGFNVVRLIPEKGAKTITVDFDGLHEARLHGDWRACIVAVDSNGRARYSRLWNKGEMNFALQTEDKHLWLTVAATPSALPLSPEGNCDVLLAGIHAPRYPWEVTLSGCKPGTPHRRQGDVINLDELYTLNNGNQYLGYSVKNEVPIALTDEVGPLAQRKLADMDRRIALTANARKERIGSGKVDLPHWLESGMIRVENELTRRVKFLQKNAKGDRHANGGGFVADSARVAATAYVGPNAMVLDGARVEENACIHEFAVVYGPKTVIRGNAKIGGKAWVFGDVIVGGNARIIESVTVTTISRSRIGRGGDVPTEGQAVIDGNVVLKGEHVLRLCGAKGQKLTGELVMDYTPGYNGTVSYYELIPGIANLESGVFRHGRIWGRQGLGDGADAGGLYASWQFNQPATGVLEDSYVNNNGVLRGMPKFKCDGQRKYAAFNGKDQYAEAPPSVADFAELTVDLLIKRSGRKGGRLFDFGTGDAECFYLELADKTGELILIARHKGKTFRVAAAPAVPVNTWSRVRVELDGATAAIYLDGKELAKGAFAFRPRDVFGGDRAEGNFIACGRNQDLFFKGLMDHFRIYREVHENFGALDPAPFALTQVQEWSENDQERADTWDARRKAKEAELNRDAKLVALGARVKELAKEKRDLEQKTRVEFNALPSTVKAEEGIKELKAKVGVLTSRVRQDNEYKKLAERIQAIERQRRELEKAIRNSTASKALSVSLDAVNARKQKAEQRIRQLPTLVETMRLAGEEGDLQKKRVLTEKYNGLFQSERLSDLKWQIADIA
;
A
#
# COMPACT_ATOMS: atom_id res chain seq x y z
N MET A 1 -83.92 20.89 2.97
CA MET A 1 -85.09 21.07 3.86
C MET A 1 -85.71 19.68 4.06
N LYS A 2 -85.86 19.06 5.23
CA LYS A 2 -85.69 19.40 6.66
C LYS A 2 -85.40 18.06 7.40
N ASN A 3 -84.48 18.12 8.37
CA ASN A 3 -84.36 17.41 9.67
C ASN A 3 -84.69 15.89 9.76
N VAL A 4 -83.77 14.97 10.10
CA VAL A 4 -82.90 14.79 11.29
C VAL A 4 -83.62 14.27 12.56
N ARG A 5 -83.09 13.13 13.07
CA ARG A 5 -83.16 12.50 14.41
C ARG A 5 -84.36 11.56 14.69
N LEU A 6 -84.19 10.39 15.33
CA LEU A 6 -83.26 10.03 16.42
C LEU A 6 -83.23 8.47 16.60
N LYS A 7 -82.06 7.93 17.00
CA LYS A 7 -81.80 6.64 17.69
C LYS A 7 -81.94 5.31 16.91
N PHE A 8 -80.81 4.77 16.44
CA PHE A 8 -80.44 3.35 16.60
C PHE A 8 -78.92 3.21 16.40
N ILE A 9 -78.14 3.34 17.48
CA ILE A 9 -76.77 2.86 17.59
C ILE A 9 -76.72 2.09 18.90
N SER A 10 -76.46 0.78 18.83
CA SER A 10 -75.83 -0.08 19.85
C SER A 10 -76.31 -1.52 19.67
N LEU A 11 -75.82 -2.28 18.68
CA LEU A 11 -75.80 -3.76 18.71
C LEU A 11 -75.09 -4.48 17.53
N LEU A 12 -74.26 -3.80 16.75
CA LEU A 12 -73.46 -4.43 15.67
C LEU A 12 -71.97 -4.05 15.74
N ALA A 13 -71.41 -4.09 16.95
CA ALA A 13 -70.00 -3.81 17.21
C ALA A 13 -69.37 -4.85 18.13
N VAL A 14 -69.54 -6.16 17.86
CA VAL A 14 -68.76 -7.22 18.56
C VAL A 14 -68.34 -8.40 17.64
N ALA A 15 -68.83 -8.53 16.40
CA ALA A 15 -68.51 -9.70 15.56
C ALA A 15 -67.83 -9.36 14.21
N GLY A 16 -67.07 -8.26 14.16
CA GLY A 16 -66.36 -7.77 12.97
C GLY A 16 -64.88 -7.42 13.20
N LEU A 17 -64.28 -7.93 14.28
CA LEU A 17 -62.83 -7.92 14.52
C LEU A 17 -62.42 -9.39 14.69
N CYS A 18 -61.76 -9.98 13.70
CA CYS A 18 -60.83 -11.13 13.81
C CYS A 18 -60.52 -11.86 12.49
N ILE A 19 -60.77 -11.28 11.32
CA ILE A 19 -60.17 -11.78 10.07
C ILE A 19 -59.68 -10.61 9.21
N SER A 20 -58.79 -9.79 9.78
CA SER A 20 -57.73 -9.20 8.97
C SER A 20 -56.63 -10.25 8.93
N LEU A 21 -56.43 -10.87 7.77
CA LEU A 21 -55.25 -11.67 7.46
C LEU A 21 -54.01 -10.88 7.88
N SER A 22 -53.50 -11.21 9.06
CA SER A 22 -52.14 -10.96 9.48
C SER A 22 -51.25 -11.74 8.51
N ALA A 23 -50.92 -11.12 7.38
CA ALA A 23 -49.60 -11.31 6.85
C ALA A 23 -48.67 -10.93 8.00
N LEU A 24 -48.05 -11.93 8.63
CA LEU A 24 -46.98 -11.73 9.58
C LEU A 24 -45.99 -10.80 8.87
N ALA A 25 -45.93 -9.53 9.26
CA ALA A 25 -44.92 -8.62 8.75
C ALA A 25 -43.58 -9.31 9.05
N VAL A 26 -42.89 -9.73 7.99
CA VAL A 26 -41.61 -10.43 8.12
C VAL A 26 -40.70 -9.46 8.85
N GLU A 27 -40.20 -9.87 10.01
CA GLU A 27 -39.36 -9.02 10.82
C GLU A 27 -38.06 -8.69 10.05
N HIS A 28 -37.72 -7.41 9.95
CA HIS A 28 -36.57 -6.93 9.16
C HIS A 28 -35.24 -7.56 9.61
N ASP A 29 -34.44 -8.03 8.65
CA ASP A 29 -33.11 -8.60 8.91
C ASP A 29 -32.04 -7.51 8.95
N TYR A 30 -31.68 -7.07 10.15
CA TYR A 30 -30.67 -6.04 10.39
C TYR A 30 -29.23 -6.48 10.07
N TYR A 31 -28.97 -7.77 9.88
CA TYR A 31 -27.66 -8.32 9.47
C TYR A 31 -27.70 -8.94 8.07
N GLY A 32 -28.76 -8.66 7.29
CA GLY A 32 -28.93 -9.21 5.94
C GLY A 32 -27.81 -8.86 4.96
N THR A 33 -27.06 -7.76 5.20
CA THR A 33 -25.90 -7.37 4.39
C THR A 33 -24.56 -7.92 4.90
N LEU A 34 -24.53 -8.61 6.04
CA LEU A 34 -23.29 -9.12 6.63
C LEU A 34 -22.68 -10.27 5.82
N HIS A 35 -23.53 -11.20 5.39
CA HIS A 35 -23.12 -12.43 4.76
C HIS A 35 -22.67 -12.22 3.31
N TYR A 36 -21.68 -12.98 2.87
CA TYR A 36 -21.31 -13.08 1.46
C TYR A 36 -22.40 -13.85 0.70
N PRO A 37 -23.18 -13.21 -0.21
CA PRO A 37 -24.37 -13.85 -0.75
C PRO A 37 -24.04 -14.86 -1.85
N LYS A 38 -24.81 -15.96 -1.87
CA LYS A 38 -24.63 -17.08 -2.82
C LYS A 38 -24.85 -16.68 -4.29
N ALA A 39 -25.63 -15.63 -4.53
CA ALA A 39 -25.93 -15.05 -5.84
C ALA A 39 -25.97 -13.52 -5.74
N LEU A 40 -26.16 -12.84 -6.88
CA LEU A 40 -26.41 -11.39 -6.88
C LEU A 40 -27.68 -11.06 -6.10
N VAL A 41 -27.62 -9.99 -5.31
CA VAL A 41 -28.74 -9.52 -4.50
C VAL A 41 -29.75 -8.81 -5.41
N PRO A 42 -31.02 -9.24 -5.45
CA PRO A 42 -32.05 -8.60 -6.27
C PRO A 42 -32.19 -7.10 -5.92
N GLY A 43 -32.37 -6.26 -6.95
CA GLY A 43 -32.54 -4.82 -6.78
C GLY A 43 -31.25 -4.02 -6.57
N VAL A 44 -30.08 -4.67 -6.46
CA VAL A 44 -28.78 -3.99 -6.41
C VAL A 44 -28.27 -3.75 -7.83
N GLY A 45 -28.13 -2.48 -8.21
CA GLY A 45 -27.66 -2.06 -9.52
C GLY A 45 -26.20 -2.48 -9.79
N LEU A 46 -25.91 -2.80 -11.05
CA LEU A 46 -24.56 -3.11 -11.54
C LEU A 46 -24.05 -1.97 -12.42
N ASP A 47 -22.73 -1.92 -12.61
CA ASP A 47 -22.10 -0.93 -13.49
C ASP A 47 -22.46 -1.18 -14.95
N THR A 48 -22.70 -0.09 -15.69
CA THR A 48 -22.86 -0.15 -17.14
C THR A 48 -21.58 0.33 -17.81
N VAL A 49 -21.00 -0.55 -18.64
CA VAL A 49 -19.70 -0.33 -19.27
C VAL A 49 -19.87 -0.17 -20.78
N GLU A 50 -19.34 0.93 -21.30
CA GLU A 50 -19.14 1.15 -22.73
C GLU A 50 -17.64 1.08 -23.03
N GLN A 51 -17.26 0.28 -24.03
CA GLN A 51 -15.87 0.17 -24.47
C GLN A 51 -15.81 0.25 -26.00
N GLU A 52 -14.97 1.13 -26.53
CA GLU A 52 -14.68 1.24 -27.95
C GLU A 52 -14.10 -0.09 -28.46
N GLY A 53 -14.68 -0.63 -29.53
CA GLY A 53 -14.35 -1.96 -30.05
C GLY A 53 -15.09 -3.12 -29.35
N GLY A 54 -15.99 -2.82 -28.41
CA GLY A 54 -16.79 -3.82 -27.70
C GLY A 54 -16.11 -4.41 -26.45
N PRO A 55 -16.77 -5.36 -25.77
CA PRO A 55 -16.28 -5.93 -24.50
C PRO A 55 -14.96 -6.70 -24.63
N ASP A 56 -14.70 -7.29 -25.80
CA ASP A 56 -13.52 -8.11 -26.08
C ASP A 56 -12.38 -7.31 -26.75
N ALA A 57 -12.51 -5.98 -26.80
CA ALA A 57 -11.51 -5.11 -27.39
C ALA A 57 -10.13 -5.29 -26.71
N THR A 58 -9.12 -5.54 -27.54
CA THR A 58 -7.73 -5.66 -27.15
C THR A 58 -7.02 -4.30 -27.19
N GLY A 59 -5.97 -4.17 -26.38
CA GLY A 59 -5.20 -2.93 -26.24
C GLY A 59 -5.92 -1.84 -25.44
N TYR A 60 -5.27 -0.68 -25.36
CA TYR A 60 -5.76 0.48 -24.62
C TYR A 60 -6.79 1.26 -25.46
N ARG A 61 -8.06 0.98 -25.20
CA ARG A 61 -9.24 1.59 -25.85
C ARG A 61 -10.03 2.42 -24.87
N ARG A 62 -10.78 3.40 -25.39
CA ARG A 62 -11.67 4.21 -24.57
C ARG A 62 -12.70 3.30 -23.90
N ARG A 63 -12.78 3.43 -22.58
CA ARG A 63 -13.73 2.77 -21.70
C ARG A 63 -14.42 3.85 -20.88
N THR A 64 -15.73 3.73 -20.73
CA THR A 64 -16.54 4.63 -19.90
C THR A 64 -17.49 3.80 -19.06
N VAL A 65 -17.55 4.09 -17.76
CA VAL A 65 -18.31 3.31 -16.78
C VAL A 65 -19.33 4.22 -16.10
N GLN A 66 -20.60 3.87 -16.21
CA GLN A 66 -21.68 4.41 -15.40
C GLN A 66 -21.78 3.56 -14.13
N TRP A 67 -21.44 4.17 -12.98
CA TRP A 67 -21.26 3.48 -11.70
C TRP A 67 -22.00 4.15 -10.54
N TRP A 68 -22.46 5.40 -10.72
CA TRP A 68 -23.13 6.18 -9.69
C TRP A 68 -24.30 6.98 -10.27
N PRO A 69 -25.43 7.11 -9.54
CA PRO A 69 -25.77 6.35 -8.35
C PRO A 69 -26.26 4.93 -8.69
N ARG A 70 -25.87 3.91 -7.91
CA ARG A 70 -26.41 2.55 -7.99
C ARG A 70 -27.58 2.35 -7.02
N GLN A 71 -28.71 1.85 -7.52
CA GLN A 71 -29.83 1.40 -6.69
C GLN A 71 -29.37 0.26 -5.76
N GLY A 72 -29.85 0.25 -4.52
CA GLY A 72 -29.49 -0.77 -3.51
C GLY A 72 -28.09 -0.61 -2.90
N GLN A 73 -27.25 0.29 -3.43
CA GLN A 73 -25.94 0.62 -2.86
C GLN A 73 -25.85 2.11 -2.47
N ASP A 74 -25.96 3.01 -3.44
CA ASP A 74 -25.84 4.46 -3.24
C ASP A 74 -27.16 5.07 -2.79
N VAL A 75 -28.23 4.63 -3.44
CA VAL A 75 -29.61 5.00 -3.12
C VAL A 75 -30.35 3.75 -2.71
N VAL A 76 -30.89 3.75 -1.49
CA VAL A 76 -31.57 2.59 -0.91
C VAL A 76 -33.01 2.94 -0.55
N ASP A 77 -33.93 2.07 -0.94
CA ASP A 77 -35.34 2.16 -0.60
C ASP A 77 -35.55 1.89 0.90
N VAL A 78 -36.70 2.29 1.43
CA VAL A 78 -37.05 2.01 2.83
C VAL A 78 -37.46 0.53 2.92
N PRO A 79 -36.75 -0.31 3.71
CA PRO A 79 -37.15 -1.70 3.88
C PRO A 79 -38.52 -1.82 4.56
N GLU A 80 -39.27 -2.86 4.23
CA GLU A 80 -40.57 -3.12 4.82
C GLU A 80 -40.47 -3.28 6.34
N GLY A 81 -41.41 -2.69 7.09
CA GLY A 81 -41.46 -2.81 8.55
C GLY A 81 -40.45 -1.93 9.32
N VAL A 82 -39.61 -1.12 8.66
CA VAL A 82 -38.64 -0.25 9.32
C VAL A 82 -39.21 1.18 9.50
N PRO A 83 -39.50 1.65 10.73
CA PRO A 83 -40.11 2.95 10.95
C PRO A 83 -39.13 4.12 10.75
N LEU A 84 -39.65 5.25 10.26
CA LEU A 84 -38.91 6.53 10.25
C LEU A 84 -38.82 7.06 11.68
N ARG A 85 -37.61 7.32 12.15
CA ARG A 85 -37.36 7.88 13.48
C ARG A 85 -36.69 9.24 13.39
N THR A 86 -37.01 10.12 14.34
CA THR A 86 -36.23 11.33 14.61
C THR A 86 -35.08 10.96 15.55
N TRP A 87 -33.86 11.11 15.07
CA TRP A 87 -32.64 10.89 15.81
C TRP A 87 -32.13 12.21 16.37
N THR A 88 -31.72 12.20 17.62
CA THR A 88 -31.09 13.34 18.26
C THR A 88 -29.59 13.18 18.11
N ARG A 89 -28.95 14.09 17.37
CA ARG A 89 -27.49 14.12 17.31
C ARG A 89 -26.99 14.40 18.71
N ASN A 90 -26.06 13.59 19.19
CA ASN A 90 -25.37 13.91 20.42
C ASN A 90 -24.39 15.06 20.14
N LYS A 91 -24.93 16.28 20.17
CA LYS A 91 -24.16 17.52 20.19
C LYS A 91 -23.59 17.79 21.59
N GLY A 92 -23.47 16.78 22.45
CA GLY A 92 -23.06 16.91 23.84
C GLY A 92 -24.15 17.46 24.76
N GLN A 93 -25.37 16.92 24.71
CA GLN A 93 -26.43 17.34 25.64
C GLN A 93 -26.06 17.16 27.12
N THR A 94 -25.05 16.34 27.42
CA THR A 94 -24.41 16.21 28.75
C THR A 94 -22.88 16.20 28.72
N ASP A 95 -22.24 16.08 27.54
CA ASP A 95 -20.78 16.04 27.39
C ASP A 95 -20.25 17.36 26.80
N LYS A 96 -19.66 18.19 27.67
CA LYS A 96 -19.07 19.48 27.32
C LYS A 96 -17.90 19.34 26.32
N GLU A 97 -17.26 18.18 26.20
CA GLU A 97 -16.20 17.95 25.20
C GLU A 97 -16.77 17.83 23.78
N ALA A 98 -17.87 17.11 23.63
CA ALA A 98 -18.57 16.91 22.36
C ALA A 98 -19.23 18.21 21.85
N LEU A 99 -19.77 19.04 22.76
CA LEU A 99 -20.34 20.38 22.46
C LEU A 99 -19.37 21.31 21.75
N ALA A 100 -18.10 21.11 22.02
CA ALA A 100 -17.02 21.99 21.65
C ALA A 100 -16.34 21.58 20.32
N GLY A 101 -16.75 20.47 19.69
CA GLY A 101 -16.56 20.26 18.25
C GLY A 101 -15.13 20.02 17.76
N ALA A 102 -14.23 19.52 18.62
CA ALA A 102 -12.85 19.15 18.25
C ALA A 102 -12.74 17.78 17.53
N GLY A 103 -13.82 16.99 17.48
CA GLY A 103 -13.87 15.66 16.83
C GLY A 103 -15.17 15.46 16.05
N ARG A 104 -15.44 16.31 15.06
CA ARG A 104 -16.76 16.33 14.40
C ARG A 104 -16.99 15.12 13.51
N ASN A 105 -17.88 14.23 13.96
CA ASN A 105 -18.71 13.42 13.07
C ASN A 105 -19.87 14.26 12.48
N TRP A 106 -20.35 15.26 13.23
CA TRP A 106 -21.39 16.21 12.84
C TRP A 106 -20.90 17.66 12.90
N THR A 107 -21.33 18.48 11.95
CA THR A 107 -20.98 19.90 11.80
C THR A 107 -21.97 20.83 12.53
N ARG A 108 -21.61 22.11 12.72
CA ARG A 108 -22.54 23.10 13.34
C ARG A 108 -23.72 23.42 12.43
N SER A 109 -23.55 23.31 11.12
CA SER A 109 -24.60 23.44 10.12
C SER A 109 -25.62 22.30 10.18
N ASP A 110 -25.26 21.15 10.76
CA ASP A 110 -26.21 20.06 10.93
C ASP A 110 -27.27 20.44 11.99
N GLY A 111 -28.54 20.15 11.70
CA GLY A 111 -29.65 20.33 12.65
C GLY A 111 -29.44 19.55 13.96
N GLU A 112 -30.15 19.91 15.03
CA GLU A 112 -30.09 19.13 16.28
C GLU A 112 -30.59 17.70 16.10
N THR A 113 -31.61 17.55 15.27
CA THR A 113 -32.21 16.27 14.93
C THR A 113 -32.07 15.99 13.44
N PHE A 114 -32.23 14.73 13.06
CA PHE A 114 -32.44 14.31 11.68
C PHE A 114 -33.39 13.12 11.64
N LYS A 115 -34.05 12.91 10.51
CA LYS A 115 -34.88 11.73 10.33
C LYS A 115 -34.12 10.68 9.52
N ALA A 116 -34.21 9.43 9.96
CA ALA A 116 -33.63 8.31 9.25
C ALA A 116 -34.28 6.99 9.68
N HIS A 117 -34.14 5.96 8.86
CA HIS A 117 -34.54 4.59 9.18
C HIS A 117 -33.32 3.80 9.65
N LEU A 118 -33.42 3.03 10.74
CA LEU A 118 -32.38 2.07 11.13
C LEU A 118 -32.54 0.83 10.27
N ILE A 119 -31.64 0.60 9.33
CA ILE A 119 -31.78 -0.49 8.34
C ILE A 119 -30.80 -1.64 8.54
N GLY A 120 -29.80 -1.50 9.42
CA GLY A 120 -28.88 -2.59 9.71
C GLY A 120 -27.79 -2.25 10.71
N PHE A 121 -26.88 -3.19 10.92
CA PHE A 121 -25.72 -3.05 11.79
C PHE A 121 -24.42 -3.49 11.11
N ARG A 122 -23.30 -2.84 11.48
CA ARG A 122 -21.94 -3.30 11.19
C ARG A 122 -21.20 -3.64 12.47
N GLY A 123 -20.50 -4.77 12.47
CA GLY A 123 -19.84 -5.31 13.65
C GLY A 123 -20.85 -5.86 14.67
N PHE A 124 -20.39 -6.06 15.91
CA PHE A 124 -21.21 -6.55 17.00
C PHE A 124 -21.05 -5.71 18.28
N GLY A 125 -21.96 -5.89 19.24
CA GLY A 125 -21.94 -5.27 20.56
C GLY A 125 -21.61 -6.26 21.68
N ILE A 126 -21.59 -5.77 22.92
CA ILE A 126 -21.30 -6.53 24.14
C ILE A 126 -22.24 -6.08 25.26
N GLU A 127 -22.89 -7.04 25.91
CA GLU A 127 -23.79 -6.85 27.04
C GLU A 127 -23.04 -6.62 28.35
N THR A 128 -21.87 -7.25 28.50
CA THR A 128 -21.03 -7.05 29.68
C THR A 128 -20.58 -5.58 29.74
N PRO A 129 -20.97 -4.83 30.78
CA PRO A 129 -20.64 -3.42 30.90
C PRO A 129 -19.14 -3.22 31.11
N ASP A 130 -18.54 -2.24 30.43
CA ASP A 130 -17.12 -1.94 30.57
C ASP A 130 -16.88 -1.06 31.81
N PRO A 131 -16.18 -1.56 32.84
CA PRO A 131 -15.94 -0.80 34.07
C PRO A 131 -15.02 0.40 33.85
N ARG A 132 -14.26 0.45 32.74
CA ARG A 132 -13.40 1.60 32.38
C ARG A 132 -14.21 2.81 31.93
N PHE A 133 -15.44 2.59 31.45
CA PHE A 133 -16.30 3.61 30.86
C PHE A 133 -17.63 3.73 31.60
N ASN A 134 -17.56 3.74 32.93
CA ASN A 134 -18.73 3.96 33.81
C ASN A 134 -19.88 2.94 33.55
N GLY A 135 -19.51 1.69 33.26
CA GLY A 135 -20.46 0.61 32.98
C GLY A 135 -21.10 0.66 31.59
N TYR A 136 -20.48 1.37 30.64
CA TYR A 136 -20.97 1.47 29.27
C TYR A 136 -21.02 0.10 28.57
N LYS A 137 -22.09 -0.15 27.82
CA LYS A 137 -22.24 -1.35 26.99
C LYS A 137 -21.84 -1.08 25.55
N LEU A 138 -20.99 -1.93 25.00
CA LEU A 138 -20.55 -1.79 23.61
C LEU A 138 -21.73 -2.05 22.67
N THR A 139 -21.91 -1.19 21.68
CA THR A 139 -22.99 -1.28 20.68
C THR A 139 -22.37 -1.23 19.29
N PRO A 140 -22.86 -2.00 18.31
CA PRO A 140 -22.34 -1.95 16.94
C PRO A 140 -22.60 -0.60 16.27
N ALA A 141 -21.97 -0.38 15.12
CA ALA A 141 -22.31 0.76 14.26
C ALA A 141 -23.70 0.53 13.63
N ALA A 142 -24.60 1.50 13.82
CA ALA A 142 -25.95 1.46 13.27
C ALA A 142 -25.98 2.06 11.87
N VAL A 143 -26.40 1.28 10.88
CA VAL A 143 -26.53 1.73 9.49
C VAL A 143 -27.91 2.37 9.32
N LEU A 144 -27.90 3.65 9.00
CA LEU A 144 -29.10 4.45 8.79
C LEU A 144 -29.32 4.72 7.30
N ARG A 145 -30.58 4.65 6.85
CA ARG A 145 -31.02 5.20 5.57
C ARG A 145 -31.50 6.63 5.79
N MET A 146 -30.75 7.58 5.24
CA MET A 146 -30.99 9.02 5.32
C MET A 146 -32.15 9.43 4.41
N GLU A 147 -32.77 10.60 4.59
CA GLU A 147 -33.92 11.06 3.78
C GLU A 147 -33.63 11.08 2.26
N ASN A 148 -32.39 11.40 1.86
CA ASN A 148 -31.93 11.41 0.47
C ASN A 148 -31.64 10.02 -0.12
N GLY A 149 -31.86 8.92 0.63
CA GLY A 149 -31.60 7.56 0.18
C GLY A 149 -30.22 7.00 0.51
N GLU A 150 -29.30 7.84 0.97
CA GLU A 150 -27.94 7.42 1.30
C GLU A 150 -27.89 6.55 2.55
N ARG A 151 -26.90 5.65 2.60
CA ARG A 151 -26.57 4.87 3.79
C ARG A 151 -25.44 5.54 4.56
N ARG A 152 -25.65 5.76 5.87
CA ARG A 152 -24.65 6.30 6.77
C ARG A 152 -24.64 5.53 8.08
N ALA A 153 -23.46 5.14 8.53
CA ALA A 153 -23.27 4.55 9.84
C ALA A 153 -23.19 5.65 10.90
N VAL A 154 -23.98 5.50 11.96
CA VAL A 154 -23.80 6.22 13.21
C VAL A 154 -23.19 5.28 14.23
N MET A 155 -22.13 5.74 14.87
CA MET A 155 -21.44 4.98 15.89
C MET A 155 -21.86 5.46 17.27
N VAL A 156 -21.67 4.58 18.24
CA VAL A 156 -21.74 4.94 19.65
C VAL A 156 -20.61 4.24 20.39
N TYR A 157 -19.42 4.85 20.37
CA TYR A 157 -18.24 4.39 21.09
C TYR A 157 -17.68 5.51 21.98
N PRO A 158 -17.67 5.37 23.32
CA PRO A 158 -17.03 6.33 24.19
C PRO A 158 -15.50 6.18 24.13
N PRO A 159 -14.74 7.27 24.28
CA PRO A 159 -15.21 8.66 24.41
C PRO A 159 -15.38 9.41 23.06
N PHE A 160 -15.03 8.82 21.92
CA PHE A 160 -14.80 9.57 20.66
C PHE A 160 -15.97 9.64 19.68
N HIS A 161 -16.97 8.76 19.81
CA HIS A 161 -17.93 8.53 18.73
C HIS A 161 -19.37 8.37 19.20
N SER A 162 -19.80 8.94 20.34
CA SER A 162 -21.24 8.98 20.59
C SER A 162 -21.89 9.99 19.64
N MET A 163 -22.36 9.52 18.48
CA MET A 163 -22.94 10.36 17.43
C MET A 163 -24.41 10.72 17.68
N VAL A 164 -25.08 9.95 18.52
CA VAL A 164 -26.51 10.07 18.85
C VAL A 164 -26.71 10.04 20.36
N SER A 165 -27.83 10.59 20.82
CA SER A 165 -28.16 10.75 22.24
C SER A 165 -28.06 9.44 23.04
N PRO A 166 -27.88 9.47 24.38
CA PRO A 166 -27.96 8.28 25.22
C PRO A 166 -29.26 7.49 25.04
N GLU A 167 -30.38 8.17 24.79
CA GLU A 167 -31.68 7.56 24.54
C GLU A 167 -31.70 6.80 23.20
N ASP A 168 -31.17 7.41 22.14
CA ASP A 168 -31.03 6.76 20.84
C ASP A 168 -30.01 5.62 20.89
N HIS A 169 -28.95 5.75 21.69
CA HIS A 169 -28.00 4.67 21.94
C HIS A 169 -28.68 3.47 22.60
N ALA A 170 -29.46 3.69 23.66
CA ALA A 170 -30.20 2.62 24.33
C ALA A 170 -31.20 1.94 23.39
N PHE A 171 -31.83 2.71 22.49
CA PHE A 171 -32.67 2.17 21.43
C PHE A 171 -31.89 1.29 20.46
N ILE A 172 -30.77 1.77 19.92
CA ILE A 172 -29.88 1.00 19.03
C ILE A 172 -29.45 -0.31 19.70
N HIS A 173 -29.00 -0.24 20.95
CA HIS A 173 -28.54 -1.42 21.70
C HIS A 173 -29.66 -2.45 21.89
N LYS A 174 -30.88 -2.00 22.22
CA LYS A 174 -32.05 -2.87 22.34
C LYS A 174 -32.38 -3.59 21.03
N ILE A 175 -32.39 -2.88 19.91
CA ILE A 175 -32.67 -3.48 18.60
C ILE A 175 -31.55 -4.45 18.19
N TRP A 176 -30.30 -4.05 18.40
CA TRP A 176 -29.15 -4.93 18.17
C TRP A 176 -29.27 -6.22 18.99
N GLN A 177 -29.55 -6.15 20.29
CA GLN A 177 -29.68 -7.33 21.15
C GLN A 177 -30.72 -8.33 20.62
N GLN A 178 -31.85 -7.83 20.11
CA GLN A 178 -32.90 -8.66 19.51
C GLN A 178 -32.42 -9.31 18.20
N ALA A 179 -31.78 -8.53 17.32
CA ALA A 179 -31.22 -9.03 16.07
C ALA A 179 -30.06 -10.03 16.30
N TRP A 180 -29.18 -9.74 17.24
CA TRP A 180 -27.97 -10.53 17.52
C TRP A 180 -28.29 -11.93 18.02
N LYS A 181 -29.31 -12.08 18.87
CA LYS A 181 -29.79 -13.40 19.32
C LYS A 181 -30.20 -14.30 18.16
N LYS A 182 -30.72 -13.72 17.06
CA LYS A 182 -31.05 -14.48 15.86
C LYS A 182 -29.81 -14.94 15.11
N VAL A 183 -28.81 -14.06 14.99
CA VAL A 183 -27.51 -14.42 14.39
C VAL A 183 -26.85 -15.54 15.21
N GLN A 184 -26.80 -15.41 16.55
CA GLN A 184 -26.30 -16.45 17.45
C GLN A 184 -27.05 -17.77 17.31
N ALA A 185 -28.38 -17.74 17.14
CA ALA A 185 -29.18 -18.95 16.95
C ALA A 185 -28.86 -19.69 15.63
N THR A 186 -28.23 -19.02 14.65
CA THR A 186 -27.79 -19.63 13.39
C THR A 186 -26.35 -20.17 13.42
N GLN A 187 -25.63 -19.95 14.52
CA GLN A 187 -24.27 -20.48 14.73
C GLN A 187 -24.25 -22.01 14.62
N SER A 188 -23.18 -22.56 14.04
CA SER A 188 -22.97 -24.00 13.92
C SER A 188 -22.98 -24.67 15.28
N LYS A 189 -23.60 -25.86 15.33
CA LYS A 189 -23.64 -26.73 16.52
C LYS A 189 -22.63 -27.87 16.42
N ASP A 190 -21.59 -27.69 15.61
CA ASP A 190 -20.53 -28.68 15.42
C ASP A 190 -19.72 -28.92 16.69
N GLU A 191 -19.21 -30.13 16.85
CA GLU A 191 -18.47 -30.52 18.05
C GLU A 191 -17.03 -30.00 18.03
N TYR A 192 -16.63 -29.35 19.14
CA TYR A 192 -15.28 -28.84 19.36
C TYR A 192 -14.59 -29.55 20.54
N VAL A 193 -13.35 -29.96 20.33
CA VAL A 193 -12.50 -30.56 21.37
C VAL A 193 -11.41 -29.61 21.84
N SER A 194 -11.02 -29.75 23.10
CA SER A 194 -9.92 -28.99 23.70
C SER A 194 -8.60 -29.22 22.94
N SER A 195 -7.80 -28.17 22.87
CA SER A 195 -6.55 -28.12 22.12
C SER A 195 -5.34 -28.48 22.97
N THR A 196 -4.44 -29.27 22.40
CA THR A 196 -3.21 -29.73 23.06
C THR A 196 -2.19 -28.59 23.18
N TYR A 197 -2.01 -28.02 24.39
CA TYR A 197 -0.96 -27.02 24.65
C TYR A 197 -0.27 -27.24 26.01
N ARG A 198 0.97 -26.75 26.18
CA ARG A 198 1.71 -26.82 27.46
C ARG A 198 1.16 -25.78 28.43
N VAL A 199 0.41 -26.26 29.42
CA VAL A 199 -0.10 -25.49 30.56
C VAL A 199 0.90 -25.66 31.71
N LYS A 200 1.31 -24.57 32.38
CA LYS A 200 2.06 -24.70 33.64
C LYS A 200 1.09 -25.05 34.77
N PRO A 201 1.49 -25.79 35.82
CA PRO A 201 0.58 -26.20 36.89
C PRO A 201 -0.21 -25.07 37.58
N ASP A 202 0.30 -23.84 37.53
CA ASP A 202 -0.29 -22.63 38.12
C ASP A 202 -1.08 -21.76 37.12
N SER A 203 -1.12 -22.12 35.83
CA SER A 203 -1.79 -21.30 34.82
C SER A 203 -3.32 -21.28 35.02
N LEU A 204 -3.92 -20.11 34.84
CA LEU A 204 -5.36 -19.97 34.71
C LEU A 204 -5.78 -20.48 33.32
N VAL A 205 -6.63 -21.50 33.29
CA VAL A 205 -7.24 -22.04 32.06
C VAL A 205 -8.75 -21.84 32.11
N ILE A 206 -9.31 -21.20 31.09
CA ILE A 206 -10.75 -21.01 30.91
C ILE A 206 -11.15 -21.60 29.56
N GLU A 207 -12.19 -22.42 29.53
CA GLU A 207 -12.75 -22.95 28.28
C GLU A 207 -14.15 -22.41 28.03
N THR A 208 -14.43 -22.19 26.74
CA THR A 208 -15.73 -21.83 26.18
C THR A 208 -16.10 -22.85 25.10
N ASP A 209 -17.19 -22.64 24.36
CA ASP A 209 -17.59 -23.55 23.27
C ASP A 209 -16.55 -23.53 22.15
N HIS A 210 -16.02 -22.35 21.80
CA HIS A 210 -15.11 -22.19 20.67
C HIS A 210 -13.66 -21.85 21.04
N TYR A 211 -13.40 -21.38 22.26
CA TYR A 211 -12.07 -20.94 22.71
C TYR A 211 -11.55 -21.65 23.96
N THR A 212 -10.23 -21.80 24.01
CA THR A 212 -9.45 -22.13 25.22
C THR A 212 -8.52 -20.95 25.54
N TRP A 213 -8.65 -20.37 26.73
CA TRP A 213 -7.88 -19.23 27.20
C TRP A 213 -6.89 -19.67 28.29
N VAL A 214 -5.60 -19.39 28.12
CA VAL A 214 -4.54 -19.76 29.07
C VAL A 214 -3.74 -18.52 29.47
N SER A 215 -3.55 -18.30 30.78
CA SER A 215 -2.77 -17.18 31.33
C SER A 215 -1.83 -17.64 32.46
N ASP A 216 -0.62 -17.06 32.53
CA ASP A 216 0.29 -17.23 33.66
C ASP A 216 -0.30 -16.68 34.98
N ALA A 217 0.11 -17.22 36.13
CA ALA A 217 -0.49 -16.97 37.45
C ALA A 217 -0.02 -15.69 38.18
N GLN A 218 1.15 -15.15 37.84
CA GLN A 218 1.84 -14.10 38.63
C GLN A 218 2.12 -12.84 37.82
N THR A 219 1.66 -11.65 38.26
CA THR A 219 2.06 -10.37 37.65
C THR A 219 2.92 -9.49 38.57
N PRO A 220 4.01 -8.89 38.06
CA PRO A 220 4.74 -7.84 38.76
C PRO A 220 4.16 -6.42 38.56
N LEU A 221 3.10 -6.23 37.75
CA LEU A 221 2.61 -4.90 37.35
C LEU A 221 1.20 -4.57 37.92
N LYS A 222 1.08 -3.42 38.59
CA LYS A 222 -0.17 -2.90 39.20
C LYS A 222 -1.27 -2.50 38.20
N SER A 223 -1.02 -2.51 36.88
CA SER A 223 -1.92 -1.94 35.86
C SER A 223 -2.86 -2.94 35.16
N LEU A 224 -2.70 -4.26 35.36
CA LEU A 224 -3.44 -5.28 34.60
C LEU A 224 -4.82 -5.59 35.18
N TRP A 225 -5.88 -5.12 34.53
CA TRP A 225 -7.30 -5.28 34.95
C TRP A 225 -7.74 -6.73 35.18
N TRP A 226 -7.16 -7.69 34.45
CA TRP A 226 -7.46 -9.12 34.58
C TRP A 226 -6.94 -9.74 35.89
N MET A 227 -6.01 -9.07 36.59
CA MET A 227 -5.27 -9.61 37.73
C MET A 227 -5.05 -8.60 38.88
N ARG A 228 -5.78 -7.46 38.93
CA ARG A 228 -5.72 -6.48 40.06
C ARG A 228 -6.26 -7.09 41.37
N PRO A 229 -5.45 -7.57 42.32
CA PRO A 229 -5.93 -8.46 43.38
C PRO A 229 -6.92 -7.78 44.35
N HIS A 230 -6.94 -6.45 44.36
CA HIS A 230 -7.79 -5.60 45.20
C HIS A 230 -9.11 -5.16 44.51
N GLU A 231 -9.39 -5.57 43.27
CA GLU A 231 -10.63 -5.24 42.55
C GLU A 231 -11.32 -6.49 41.93
N PRO A 232 -11.67 -7.52 42.72
CA PRO A 232 -12.13 -8.82 42.21
C PRO A 232 -13.41 -8.72 41.36
N GLU A 233 -14.32 -7.80 41.67
CA GLU A 233 -15.54 -7.57 40.87
C GLU A 233 -15.21 -7.05 39.47
N LYS A 234 -14.33 -6.05 39.35
CA LYS A 234 -13.90 -5.51 38.06
C LYS A 234 -13.12 -6.56 37.25
N GLN A 235 -12.31 -7.39 37.90
CA GLN A 235 -11.67 -8.53 37.24
C GLN A 235 -12.70 -9.48 36.64
N ASN A 236 -13.74 -9.86 37.39
CA ASN A 236 -14.76 -10.79 36.91
C ASN A 236 -15.54 -10.23 35.72
N VAL A 237 -15.89 -8.95 35.76
CA VAL A 237 -16.52 -8.25 34.62
C VAL A 237 -15.61 -8.25 33.40
N PHE A 238 -14.32 -7.98 33.60
CA PHE A 238 -13.33 -7.98 32.52
C PHE A 238 -13.13 -9.39 31.93
N ARG A 239 -13.13 -10.43 32.78
CA ARG A 239 -13.12 -11.84 32.37
C ARG A 239 -14.31 -12.20 31.51
N LYS A 240 -15.50 -11.95 32.04
CA LYS A 240 -16.76 -12.19 31.33
C LYS A 240 -16.80 -11.46 29.99
N GLY A 241 -16.39 -10.19 29.97
CA GLY A 241 -16.39 -9.36 28.76
C GLY A 241 -15.45 -9.86 27.67
N SER A 242 -14.26 -10.35 28.00
CA SER A 242 -13.36 -10.95 26.99
C SER A 242 -13.94 -12.21 26.36
N LEU A 243 -14.55 -13.08 27.18
CA LEU A 243 -15.12 -14.33 26.69
C LEU A 243 -16.34 -14.05 25.82
N GLU A 244 -17.22 -13.15 26.25
CA GLU A 244 -18.35 -12.68 25.45
C GLU A 244 -17.88 -12.07 24.12
N TYR A 245 -16.82 -11.26 24.14
CA TYR A 245 -16.23 -10.69 22.93
C TYR A 245 -15.71 -11.77 21.97
N ALA A 246 -14.98 -12.76 22.47
CA ALA A 246 -14.46 -13.84 21.66
C ALA A 246 -15.60 -14.66 21.00
N GLU A 247 -16.64 -15.01 21.77
CA GLU A 247 -17.79 -15.77 21.27
C GLU A 247 -18.66 -14.96 20.28
N ASN A 248 -18.87 -13.67 20.53
CA ASN A 248 -19.55 -12.80 19.58
C ASN A 248 -18.72 -12.59 18.31
N MET A 249 -17.39 -12.50 18.42
CA MET A 249 -16.50 -12.43 17.26
C MET A 249 -16.59 -13.69 16.41
N TRP A 250 -16.60 -14.87 17.04
CA TRP A 250 -16.83 -16.14 16.34
C TRP A 250 -18.18 -16.13 15.63
N THR A 251 -19.27 -15.79 16.34
CA THR A 251 -20.61 -15.68 15.74
C THR A 251 -20.61 -14.73 14.53
N HIS A 252 -19.97 -13.57 14.67
CA HIS A 252 -19.89 -12.55 13.62
C HIS A 252 -19.19 -13.08 12.36
N ILE A 253 -17.99 -13.63 12.53
CA ILE A 253 -17.17 -14.14 11.43
C ILE A 253 -17.85 -15.33 10.76
N GLU A 254 -18.50 -16.20 11.53
CA GLU A 254 -19.26 -17.33 11.00
C GLU A 254 -20.44 -16.85 10.14
N ALA A 255 -21.19 -15.86 10.63
CA ALA A 255 -22.32 -15.28 9.92
C ALA A 255 -21.92 -14.60 8.59
N THR A 256 -20.65 -14.19 8.43
CA THR A 256 -20.16 -13.71 7.12
C THR A 256 -20.12 -14.81 6.04
N GLY A 257 -20.08 -16.09 6.46
CA GLY A 257 -19.77 -17.24 5.60
C GLY A 257 -18.28 -17.58 5.53
N SER A 258 -17.44 -16.97 6.38
CA SER A 258 -16.01 -17.26 6.45
C SER A 258 -15.73 -18.63 7.07
N SER A 259 -14.64 -19.29 6.64
CA SER A 259 -14.15 -20.50 7.31
C SER A 259 -13.37 -20.14 8.57
N MET A 260 -13.69 -20.77 9.70
CA MET A 260 -12.90 -20.61 10.93
C MET A 260 -11.58 -21.38 10.89
N PRO A 261 -10.61 -21.02 11.73
CA PRO A 261 -9.47 -21.86 12.02
C PRO A 261 -9.91 -23.29 12.35
N TYR A 262 -9.15 -24.27 11.85
CA TYR A 262 -9.42 -25.71 12.01
C TYR A 262 -10.64 -26.28 11.29
N TRP A 263 -11.56 -25.49 10.73
CA TRP A 263 -12.71 -26.05 9.99
C TRP A 263 -12.30 -26.82 8.73
N ARG A 264 -11.08 -26.58 8.23
CA ARG A 264 -10.46 -27.32 7.14
C ARG A 264 -9.79 -28.63 7.58
N LEU A 265 -9.81 -28.95 8.87
CA LEU A 265 -9.32 -30.21 9.43
C LEU A 265 -10.47 -31.21 9.64
N PRO A 266 -10.18 -32.52 9.74
CA PRO A 266 -11.19 -33.52 10.07
C PRO A 266 -11.84 -33.25 11.44
N LYS A 267 -13.14 -33.57 11.55
CA LYS A 267 -13.91 -33.45 12.81
C LYS A 267 -13.47 -34.49 13.86
N PRO A 268 -13.64 -34.22 15.18
CA PRO A 268 -14.14 -32.96 15.74
C PRO A 268 -13.11 -31.82 15.59
N TRP A 269 -13.61 -30.60 15.43
CA TRP A 269 -12.75 -29.43 15.26
C TRP A 269 -12.09 -29.05 16.59
N LYS A 270 -10.97 -28.33 16.54
CA LYS A 270 -10.28 -27.87 17.75
C LYS A 270 -10.78 -26.49 18.17
N LYS A 271 -10.87 -26.25 19.47
CA LYS A 271 -11.05 -24.90 20.03
C LYS A 271 -9.87 -24.00 19.67
N TYR A 272 -10.15 -22.71 19.47
CA TYR A 272 -9.13 -21.70 19.23
C TYR A 272 -8.40 -21.33 20.53
N ASN A 273 -7.08 -21.24 20.50
CA ASN A 273 -6.28 -21.01 21.71
C ASN A 273 -5.85 -19.57 21.82
N ILE A 274 -6.06 -18.96 22.98
CA ILE A 274 -5.55 -17.64 23.33
C ILE A 274 -4.58 -17.81 24.48
N LEU A 275 -3.33 -17.39 24.29
CA LEU A 275 -2.27 -17.53 25.27
C LEU A 275 -1.76 -16.15 25.72
N ILE A 276 -1.86 -15.89 27.02
CA ILE A 276 -1.31 -14.69 27.66
C ILE A 276 -0.04 -15.11 28.42
N ARG A 277 1.12 -14.68 27.94
CA ARG A 277 2.40 -14.86 28.64
C ARG A 277 2.88 -13.55 29.25
N LEU A 278 3.44 -13.62 30.45
CA LEU A 278 4.03 -12.46 31.11
C LEU A 278 5.53 -12.42 30.82
N ALA A 279 6.01 -11.32 30.24
CA ALA A 279 7.44 -11.10 30.15
C ALA A 279 7.92 -10.45 31.46
N ILE A 280 8.68 -11.21 32.24
CA ILE A 280 9.21 -10.79 33.54
C ILE A 280 10.20 -9.61 33.40
N ASP A 281 10.84 -9.45 32.22
CA ASP A 281 11.90 -8.46 31.97
C ASP A 281 11.56 -7.42 30.88
N GLY A 282 10.26 -7.17 30.63
CA GLY A 282 9.84 -6.19 29.61
C GLY A 282 9.99 -6.64 28.15
N GLY A 283 10.24 -7.94 27.92
CA GLY A 283 10.17 -8.58 26.60
C GLY A 283 8.75 -8.77 26.06
N TYR A 284 8.63 -9.21 24.81
CA TYR A 284 7.36 -9.38 24.10
C TYR A 284 6.66 -10.69 24.51
N ALA A 285 5.34 -10.67 24.70
CA ALA A 285 4.54 -11.88 24.85
C ALA A 285 4.31 -12.47 23.44
N GLY A 286 5.14 -13.42 23.02
CA GLY A 286 5.02 -14.10 21.73
C GLY A 286 5.16 -15.61 21.85
N GLY A 287 4.25 -16.35 21.21
CA GLY A 287 4.38 -17.80 21.05
C GLY A 287 3.06 -18.57 20.97
N GLY A 288 2.37 -18.49 19.83
CA GLY A 288 1.19 -19.30 19.46
C GLY A 288 0.52 -18.79 18.18
N PHE A 289 -0.31 -19.62 17.51
CA PHE A 289 -1.19 -19.19 16.40
C PHE A 289 -2.14 -18.09 16.92
N GLY A 290 -1.84 -16.81 16.65
CA GLY A 290 -2.58 -15.65 17.17
C GLY A 290 -1.94 -14.95 18.39
N ALA A 291 -0.61 -14.86 18.46
CA ALA A 291 0.10 -14.17 19.54
C ALA A 291 1.33 -13.40 19.05
N CYS A 292 1.14 -12.35 18.25
CA CYS A 292 2.00 -11.18 18.35
C CYS A 292 1.40 -10.19 19.37
N ASP A 293 2.24 -9.54 20.17
CA ASP A 293 1.93 -8.26 20.84
C ASP A 293 0.63 -8.08 21.68
N LEU A 294 0.05 -9.10 22.30
CA LEU A 294 -0.92 -8.91 23.40
C LEU A 294 -0.21 -8.40 24.67
N ARG A 295 0.26 -7.15 24.64
CA ARG A 295 0.82 -6.44 25.79
C ARG A 295 -0.29 -6.07 26.77
N ASP A 296 -0.01 -6.15 28.06
CA ASP A 296 -0.89 -5.71 29.15
C ASP A 296 -2.28 -6.38 29.23
N ALA A 297 -2.48 -7.54 28.60
CA ALA A 297 -3.76 -8.27 28.59
C ALA A 297 -4.96 -7.31 28.39
N THR A 298 -5.05 -6.71 27.21
CA THR A 298 -6.17 -5.84 26.73
C THR A 298 -7.51 -6.57 26.61
N GLY A 299 -7.85 -7.43 27.58
CA GLY A 299 -9.14 -8.08 27.71
C GLY A 299 -10.28 -7.11 28.03
N GLY A 300 -11.40 -7.66 28.47
CA GLY A 300 -12.62 -6.92 28.78
C GLY A 300 -13.56 -6.79 27.59
N PRO A 301 -14.70 -6.12 27.78
CA PRO A 301 -15.76 -5.96 26.78
C PRO A 301 -15.35 -5.28 25.45
N ARG A 302 -14.11 -4.80 25.32
CA ARG A 302 -13.60 -4.13 24.12
C ARG A 302 -12.17 -4.61 23.87
N ASN A 303 -12.04 -5.75 23.19
CA ASN A 303 -10.78 -6.45 22.95
C ASN A 303 -10.31 -6.30 21.50
N GLU A 304 -9.82 -5.11 21.18
CA GLU A 304 -9.34 -4.72 19.84
C GLU A 304 -8.12 -5.52 19.39
N GLY A 305 -7.26 -5.93 20.33
CA GLY A 305 -6.08 -6.74 20.05
C GLY A 305 -6.47 -8.13 19.57
N LEU A 306 -7.42 -8.79 20.25
CA LEU A 306 -7.91 -10.11 19.85
C LEU A 306 -8.52 -10.08 18.43
N GLY A 307 -9.24 -9.01 18.08
CA GLY A 307 -9.81 -8.85 16.75
C GLY A 307 -8.76 -8.73 15.63
N HIS A 308 -7.52 -8.32 15.94
CA HIS A 308 -6.40 -8.34 15.00
C HIS A 308 -5.70 -9.71 15.00
N GLU A 309 -5.33 -10.19 16.19
CA GLU A 309 -4.55 -11.42 16.36
C GLU A 309 -5.22 -12.66 15.78
N TRP A 310 -6.55 -12.73 15.88
CA TRP A 310 -7.37 -13.79 15.29
C TRP A 310 -7.04 -14.04 13.82
N TYR A 311 -6.85 -12.97 13.05
CA TYR A 311 -6.75 -13.05 11.61
C TYR A 311 -5.35 -13.46 11.12
N HIS A 312 -4.34 -13.54 12.00
CA HIS A 312 -3.06 -14.18 11.64
C HIS A 312 -3.26 -15.68 11.34
N GLY A 313 -4.27 -16.30 11.96
CA GLY A 313 -4.65 -17.69 11.70
C GLY A 313 -5.65 -17.87 10.55
N HIS A 314 -6.06 -16.78 9.88
CA HIS A 314 -7.13 -16.81 8.88
C HIS A 314 -6.67 -17.44 7.56
N PRO A 315 -7.50 -18.24 6.88
CA PRO A 315 -7.15 -18.76 5.56
C PRO A 315 -6.96 -17.64 4.53
N HIS A 316 -5.86 -17.68 3.79
CA HIS A 316 -5.50 -16.64 2.80
C HIS A 316 -5.03 -17.21 1.44
N GLY A 317 -5.22 -18.51 1.18
CA GLY A 317 -4.85 -19.13 -0.10
C GLY A 317 -3.37 -18.94 -0.46
N GLY A 318 -3.09 -18.41 -1.65
CA GLY A 318 -1.75 -18.08 -2.14
C GLY A 318 -1.26 -16.66 -1.81
N TRP A 319 -2.00 -15.87 -1.04
CA TRP A 319 -1.64 -14.48 -0.74
C TRP A 319 -0.31 -14.38 0.01
N SER A 320 0.49 -13.35 -0.28
CA SER A 320 1.70 -13.01 0.48
C SER A 320 1.38 -12.76 1.96
N THR A 321 2.01 -13.53 2.85
CA THR A 321 1.76 -13.49 4.30
C THR A 321 2.28 -12.20 4.95
N LEU A 322 3.39 -11.64 4.44
CA LEU A 322 4.04 -10.47 5.02
C LEU A 322 3.19 -9.19 4.93
N PHE A 323 2.44 -9.02 3.84
CA PHE A 323 1.70 -7.78 3.58
C PHE A 323 0.19 -7.99 3.60
N PHE A 324 -0.33 -8.96 2.85
CA PHE A 324 -1.76 -9.20 2.83
C PHE A 324 -2.24 -9.90 4.10
N GLY A 325 -1.40 -10.71 4.75
CA GLY A 325 -1.69 -11.28 6.07
C GLY A 325 -1.94 -10.19 7.12
N GLU A 326 -0.94 -9.34 7.38
CA GLU A 326 -1.05 -8.21 8.33
C GLU A 326 -2.19 -7.24 7.98
N SER A 327 -2.37 -6.98 6.69
CA SER A 327 -3.46 -6.11 6.20
C SER A 327 -4.84 -6.64 6.56
N VAL A 328 -5.05 -7.95 6.39
CA VAL A 328 -6.29 -8.63 6.77
C VAL A 328 -6.44 -8.66 8.28
N CYS A 329 -5.36 -8.78 9.05
CA CYS A 329 -5.40 -8.69 10.50
C CYS A 329 -5.94 -7.35 10.99
N HIS A 330 -5.41 -6.24 10.47
CA HIS A 330 -5.94 -4.92 10.80
C HIS A 330 -7.36 -4.72 10.29
N GLY A 331 -7.67 -5.19 9.09
CA GLY A 331 -9.03 -5.16 8.57
C GLY A 331 -10.01 -5.96 9.43
N GLY A 332 -9.59 -7.07 10.00
CA GLY A 332 -10.39 -7.93 10.86
C GLY A 332 -10.82 -7.22 12.14
N ARG A 333 -9.92 -6.45 12.75
CA ARG A 333 -10.24 -5.55 13.86
C ARG A 333 -11.34 -4.55 13.47
N HIS A 334 -11.24 -3.92 12.30
CA HIS A 334 -12.24 -2.96 11.81
C HIS A 334 -13.57 -3.62 11.43
N LEU A 335 -13.55 -4.86 10.93
CA LEU A 335 -14.76 -5.60 10.60
C LEU A 335 -15.58 -5.87 11.87
N ASN A 336 -14.91 -6.31 12.93
CA ASN A 336 -15.54 -6.62 14.20
C ASN A 336 -15.95 -5.38 15.00
N LEU A 337 -15.09 -4.34 15.00
CA LEU A 337 -15.30 -3.08 15.71
C LEU A 337 -15.16 -1.90 14.74
N PRO A 338 -16.16 -1.62 13.90
CA PRO A 338 -16.05 -0.62 12.84
C PRO A 338 -15.83 0.82 13.32
N GLY A 339 -16.15 1.15 14.57
CA GLY A 339 -15.80 2.48 15.11
C GLY A 339 -14.41 2.61 15.69
N GLU A 340 -13.68 1.50 15.79
CA GLU A 340 -12.25 1.50 16.03
C GLU A 340 -11.56 1.51 14.68
N THR A 341 -11.35 2.70 14.12
CA THR A 341 -10.72 2.92 12.81
C THR A 341 -9.23 3.29 12.88
N PRO A 342 -8.32 2.71 13.70
CA PRO A 342 -6.88 3.01 13.55
C PRO A 342 -6.34 2.42 12.23
N MET A 343 -5.12 2.73 11.80
CA MET A 343 -4.45 1.96 10.73
C MET A 343 -4.89 2.14 9.25
N PHE A 344 -5.59 3.22 8.86
CA PHE A 344 -5.79 3.56 7.43
C PHE A 344 -4.79 4.58 6.85
N SER A 345 -3.79 5.06 7.62
CA SER A 345 -3.04 6.29 7.30
C SER A 345 -2.34 6.32 5.93
N HIS A 346 -1.86 5.19 5.40
CA HIS A 346 -1.21 5.10 4.09
C HIS A 346 -2.15 5.43 2.94
N ASN A 347 -3.42 5.02 3.03
CA ASN A 347 -4.48 5.38 2.07
C ASN A 347 -4.68 6.91 1.98
N PHE A 348 -4.26 7.65 3.01
CA PHE A 348 -4.38 9.11 3.08
C PHE A 348 -3.05 9.84 2.89
N CYS A 349 -1.92 9.29 3.33
CA CYS A 349 -0.62 9.96 3.28
C CYS A 349 0.09 9.76 1.93
N TYR A 350 -0.09 8.58 1.30
CA TYR A 350 0.61 8.20 0.08
C TYR A 350 -0.34 7.49 -0.91
N PRO A 351 -1.49 8.09 -1.27
CA PRO A 351 -2.53 7.41 -2.05
C PRO A 351 -2.07 6.94 -3.43
N TRP A 352 -1.07 7.56 -4.05
CA TRP A 352 -0.50 7.15 -5.35
C TRP A 352 0.37 5.89 -5.28
N ARG A 353 0.71 5.41 -4.08
CA ARG A 353 1.35 4.10 -3.90
C ARG A 353 0.32 2.99 -3.94
N ASN A 354 0.77 1.74 -4.00
CA ASN A 354 -0.15 0.62 -3.79
C ASN A 354 -0.75 0.73 -2.38
N VAL A 355 -2.08 0.80 -2.30
CA VAL A 355 -2.79 1.04 -1.04
C VAL A 355 -2.78 -0.15 -0.08
N SER A 356 -2.24 -1.30 -0.50
CA SER A 356 -2.24 -2.56 0.26
C SER A 356 -0.84 -3.07 0.67
N THR A 357 0.22 -2.26 0.54
CA THR A 357 1.63 -2.73 0.69
C THR A 357 2.39 -2.15 1.88
N THR A 358 1.73 -1.82 2.99
CA THR A 358 2.42 -1.40 4.22
C THR A 358 2.18 -2.40 5.34
N GLN A 359 3.27 -2.91 5.92
CA GLN A 359 3.22 -3.81 7.07
C GLN A 359 2.55 -3.03 8.22
N TYR A 360 1.52 -3.63 8.82
CA TYR A 360 0.68 -3.01 9.84
C TYR A 360 -0.29 -1.89 9.38
N GLN A 361 -0.96 -2.02 8.22
CA GLN A 361 -2.11 -1.17 7.88
C GLN A 361 -3.21 -1.92 7.15
N CYS A 362 -4.46 -1.48 7.29
CA CYS A 362 -5.57 -2.04 6.53
C CYS A 362 -5.75 -1.30 5.19
N PRO A 363 -5.89 -2.00 4.06
CA PRO A 363 -6.41 -1.40 2.85
C PRO A 363 -7.90 -1.09 3.03
N LEU A 364 -8.26 0.20 2.95
CA LEU A 364 -9.65 0.64 3.18
C LEU A 364 -10.61 0.17 2.07
N TRP A 365 -10.10 -0.22 0.91
CA TRP A 365 -10.92 -0.67 -0.21
C TRP A 365 -11.75 -1.93 0.10
N TYR A 366 -11.36 -2.79 1.05
CA TYR A 366 -12.22 -3.92 1.46
C TYR A 366 -13.54 -3.46 2.09
N PHE A 367 -13.51 -2.37 2.88
CA PHE A 367 -14.70 -1.78 3.47
C PHE A 367 -15.58 -1.16 2.39
N ALA A 368 -14.96 -0.42 1.47
CA ALA A 368 -15.65 0.14 0.32
C ALA A 368 -16.28 -0.94 -0.57
N LEU A 369 -15.62 -2.10 -0.71
CA LEU A 369 -16.15 -3.23 -1.46
C LEU A 369 -17.39 -3.83 -0.76
N GLY A 370 -17.32 -3.99 0.57
CA GLY A 370 -18.42 -4.51 1.39
C GLY A 370 -19.65 -3.60 1.43
N ASP A 371 -19.51 -2.30 1.16
CA ASP A 371 -20.66 -1.40 0.99
C ASP A 371 -21.61 -1.87 -0.11
N ASN A 372 -21.14 -2.57 -1.15
CA ASN A 372 -22.01 -3.17 -2.15
C ASN A 372 -22.61 -4.47 -1.60
N PRO A 373 -23.94 -4.59 -1.44
CA PRO A 373 -24.57 -5.79 -0.87
C PRO A 373 -24.31 -7.07 -1.69
N ASN A 374 -23.93 -6.94 -2.96
CA ASN A 374 -23.47 -8.10 -3.71
C ASN A 374 -22.22 -8.71 -3.08
N TRP A 375 -21.32 -7.97 -2.43
CA TRP A 375 -20.18 -8.55 -1.72
C TRP A 375 -20.50 -8.92 -0.28
N GLY A 376 -21.33 -8.13 0.39
CA GLY A 376 -21.58 -8.24 1.82
C GLY A 376 -20.47 -7.62 2.67
N ASP A 377 -20.83 -7.12 3.84
CA ASP A 377 -19.93 -6.38 4.75
C ASP A 377 -18.75 -7.25 5.22
N GLY A 378 -18.95 -8.57 5.29
CA GLY A 378 -17.97 -9.56 5.73
C GLY A 378 -16.89 -9.94 4.70
N ILE A 379 -16.89 -9.36 3.49
CA ILE A 379 -16.02 -9.78 2.37
C ILE A 379 -14.53 -9.84 2.72
N LEU A 380 -14.05 -8.96 3.61
CA LEU A 380 -12.66 -8.98 4.10
C LEU A 380 -12.27 -10.36 4.67
N SER A 381 -13.16 -10.97 5.47
CA SER A 381 -12.92 -12.29 6.05
C SER A 381 -13.16 -13.43 5.05
N VAL A 382 -14.08 -13.26 4.11
CA VAL A 382 -14.44 -14.33 3.16
C VAL A 382 -13.43 -14.45 2.01
N ALA A 383 -12.88 -13.34 1.53
CA ALA A 383 -12.03 -13.32 0.34
C ALA A 383 -10.83 -14.26 0.47
N GLY A 384 -10.10 -14.22 1.60
CA GLY A 384 -8.97 -15.12 1.84
C GLY A 384 -9.38 -16.59 1.90
N CYS A 385 -10.58 -16.90 2.41
CA CYS A 385 -11.11 -18.27 2.44
C CYS A 385 -11.36 -18.82 1.03
N LEU A 386 -11.75 -17.97 0.10
CA LEU A 386 -12.04 -18.35 -1.28
C LEU A 386 -10.82 -18.22 -2.21
N ALA A 387 -9.67 -17.77 -1.69
CA ALA A 387 -8.45 -17.59 -2.46
C ALA A 387 -7.82 -18.95 -2.83
N ALA A 388 -7.43 -19.09 -4.10
CA ALA A 388 -6.70 -20.24 -4.58
C ALA A 388 -5.19 -20.12 -4.26
N LYS A 389 -4.47 -21.25 -4.22
CA LYS A 389 -3.00 -21.25 -4.02
C LYS A 389 -2.24 -20.50 -5.11
N SER A 390 -2.81 -20.42 -6.31
CA SER A 390 -2.22 -19.72 -7.47
C SER A 390 -2.50 -18.22 -7.49
N GLU A 391 -3.25 -17.69 -6.51
CA GLU A 391 -3.61 -16.27 -6.44
C GLU A 391 -2.65 -15.59 -5.45
N PRO A 392 -1.63 -14.84 -5.92
CA PRO A 392 -0.61 -14.28 -5.03
C PRO A 392 -1.07 -13.03 -4.27
N THR A 393 -2.19 -12.43 -4.67
CA THR A 393 -2.75 -11.22 -4.05
C THR A 393 -4.26 -11.26 -4.03
N ALA A 394 -4.87 -10.48 -3.13
CA ALA A 394 -6.31 -10.34 -3.05
C ALA A 394 -6.97 -9.79 -4.32
N TYR A 395 -6.24 -9.00 -5.12
CA TYR A 395 -6.73 -8.46 -6.39
C TYR A 395 -7.14 -9.57 -7.36
N HIS A 396 -6.37 -10.67 -7.39
CA HIS A 396 -6.70 -11.83 -8.22
C HIS A 396 -8.00 -12.49 -7.76
N THR A 397 -8.10 -12.71 -6.46
CA THR A 397 -9.27 -13.35 -5.86
C THR A 397 -10.52 -12.52 -6.09
N ILE A 398 -10.50 -11.22 -5.84
CA ILE A 398 -11.66 -10.34 -6.06
C ILE A 398 -12.02 -10.25 -7.54
N ALA A 399 -11.03 -10.06 -8.44
CA ALA A 399 -11.26 -10.03 -9.88
C ALA A 399 -11.97 -11.32 -10.37
N ARG A 400 -11.46 -12.50 -9.96
CA ARG A 400 -12.08 -13.78 -10.29
C ARG A 400 -13.49 -13.90 -9.71
N LEU A 401 -13.67 -13.60 -8.42
CA LEU A 401 -14.97 -13.74 -7.75
C LEU A 401 -16.02 -12.84 -8.40
N GLY A 402 -15.70 -11.58 -8.71
CA GLY A 402 -16.64 -10.67 -9.36
C GLY A 402 -17.03 -11.15 -10.77
N GLN A 403 -16.09 -11.76 -11.50
CA GLN A 403 -16.38 -12.37 -12.80
C GLN A 403 -17.27 -13.61 -12.67
N GLN A 404 -16.94 -14.54 -11.77
CA GLN A 404 -17.71 -15.78 -11.57
C GLN A 404 -19.16 -15.52 -11.16
N ARG A 405 -19.41 -14.38 -10.50
CA ARG A 405 -20.74 -13.98 -10.02
C ARG A 405 -21.54 -13.18 -11.03
N GLY A 406 -20.98 -12.89 -12.20
CA GLY A 406 -21.62 -12.07 -13.22
C GLY A 406 -21.67 -10.58 -12.90
N MET A 407 -20.95 -10.10 -11.88
CA MET A 407 -20.81 -8.66 -11.63
C MET A 407 -20.00 -7.99 -12.72
N TRP A 408 -18.97 -8.68 -13.22
CA TRP A 408 -18.06 -8.17 -14.23
C TRP A 408 -17.89 -9.17 -15.37
N LYS A 409 -17.97 -8.71 -16.61
CA LYS A 409 -17.66 -9.55 -17.78
C LYS A 409 -16.18 -9.96 -17.82
N ASN A 410 -15.30 -9.01 -17.48
CA ASN A 410 -13.87 -9.24 -17.33
C ASN A 410 -13.47 -8.84 -15.91
N GLY A 411 -13.00 -9.82 -15.12
CA GLY A 411 -12.71 -9.63 -13.70
C GLY A 411 -11.64 -8.59 -13.41
N VAL A 412 -10.57 -8.54 -14.22
CA VAL A 412 -9.46 -7.60 -14.00
C VAL A 412 -9.89 -6.17 -14.33
N LYS A 413 -10.53 -5.96 -15.49
CA LYS A 413 -11.07 -4.65 -15.88
C LYS A 413 -12.15 -4.18 -14.90
N GLY A 414 -13.02 -5.09 -14.45
CA GLY A 414 -14.09 -4.80 -13.48
C GLY A 414 -13.57 -4.47 -12.09
N PHE A 415 -12.53 -5.17 -11.61
CA PHE A 415 -11.82 -4.77 -10.39
C PHE A 415 -11.16 -3.40 -10.56
N GLY A 416 -10.62 -3.09 -11.75
CA GLY A 416 -10.14 -1.76 -12.10
C GLY A 416 -11.23 -0.70 -12.04
N ASP A 417 -12.44 -0.98 -12.54
CA ASP A 417 -13.59 -0.08 -12.44
C ASP A 417 -13.92 0.21 -10.98
N PHE A 418 -14.11 -0.83 -10.16
CA PHE A 418 -14.32 -0.70 -8.71
C PHE A 418 -13.23 0.13 -8.03
N PHE A 419 -11.95 -0.12 -8.36
CA PHE A 419 -10.85 0.62 -7.76
C PHE A 419 -10.87 2.10 -8.16
N GLY A 420 -11.33 2.43 -9.38
CA GLY A 420 -11.61 3.79 -9.81
C GLY A 420 -12.74 4.45 -9.00
N GLU A 421 -13.81 3.72 -8.69
CA GLU A 421 -14.89 4.19 -7.81
C GLU A 421 -14.38 4.45 -6.39
N TYR A 422 -13.57 3.53 -5.85
CA TYR A 422 -12.93 3.66 -4.56
C TYR A 422 -12.10 4.95 -4.51
N ALA A 423 -11.23 5.18 -5.50
CA ALA A 423 -10.42 6.39 -5.59
C ALA A 423 -11.28 7.67 -5.65
N ALA A 424 -12.38 7.66 -6.40
CA ALA A 424 -13.31 8.80 -6.46
C ALA A 424 -13.99 9.09 -5.11
N ARG A 425 -14.43 8.04 -4.39
CA ARG A 425 -15.07 8.16 -3.08
C ARG A 425 -14.13 8.64 -1.98
N MET A 426 -12.84 8.38 -2.09
CA MET A 426 -11.84 8.79 -1.09
C MET A 426 -11.77 10.32 -0.88
N VAL A 427 -12.19 11.14 -1.84
CA VAL A 427 -12.21 12.61 -1.73
C VAL A 427 -12.98 13.08 -0.49
N THR A 428 -14.17 12.52 -0.25
CA THR A 428 -15.04 12.85 0.89
C THR A 428 -15.23 11.68 1.85
N CYS A 429 -14.52 10.57 1.59
CA CYS A 429 -14.75 9.25 2.17
C CYS A 429 -16.23 8.81 2.06
N ASP A 430 -16.85 8.98 0.88
CA ASP A 430 -18.26 8.64 0.62
C ASP A 430 -18.52 7.11 0.64
N PHE A 431 -18.44 6.57 1.84
CA PHE A 431 -18.68 5.20 2.25
C PHE A 431 -19.75 5.19 3.33
N VAL A 432 -20.30 4.01 3.67
CA VAL A 432 -21.24 3.89 4.79
C VAL A 432 -20.61 4.40 6.09
N MET A 433 -19.31 4.16 6.30
CA MET A 433 -18.55 4.63 7.49
C MET A 433 -17.98 6.05 7.37
N GLN A 434 -18.48 6.88 6.44
CA GLN A 434 -17.94 8.21 6.11
C GLN A 434 -17.58 9.05 7.32
N TYR A 435 -18.52 9.21 8.27
CA TYR A 435 -18.31 10.08 9.43
C TYR A 435 -17.13 9.63 10.28
N ALA A 436 -16.97 8.32 10.51
CA ALA A 436 -15.88 7.74 11.28
C ALA A 436 -14.51 7.97 10.67
N ILE A 437 -14.43 7.74 9.36
CA ILE A 437 -13.19 7.78 8.62
C ILE A 437 -12.77 9.24 8.43
N ARG A 438 -13.70 10.10 8.00
CA ARG A 438 -13.43 11.52 7.76
C ARG A 438 -13.07 12.25 9.05
N SER A 439 -13.78 12.00 10.15
CA SER A 439 -13.48 12.66 11.44
C SER A 439 -12.12 12.29 12.00
N LYS A 440 -11.51 11.18 11.56
CA LYS A 440 -10.18 10.75 12.00
C LYS A 440 -9.06 11.03 11.00
N TYR A 441 -9.32 10.87 9.71
CA TYR A 441 -8.30 10.93 8.65
C TYR A 441 -8.46 12.12 7.71
N GLY A 442 -9.66 12.68 7.62
CA GLY A 442 -9.95 13.78 6.72
C GLY A 442 -10.02 13.35 5.27
N MET A 443 -9.17 13.98 4.45
CA MET A 443 -9.03 13.75 3.01
C MET A 443 -7.62 13.23 2.68
N PRO A 444 -7.45 12.40 1.63
CA PRO A 444 -6.13 12.01 1.14
C PRO A 444 -5.25 13.18 0.72
N GLU A 445 -3.94 12.93 0.73
CA GLU A 445 -2.94 13.86 0.21
C GLU A 445 -3.14 14.09 -1.29
N MET A 446 -3.01 15.35 -1.69
CA MET A 446 -3.23 15.73 -3.08
C MET A 446 -1.94 15.71 -3.89
N SER A 447 -2.12 15.50 -5.19
CA SER A 447 -1.06 15.56 -6.19
C SER A 447 -1.09 16.91 -6.91
N PHE A 448 0.09 17.38 -7.31
CA PHE A 448 0.23 18.56 -8.16
C PHE A 448 0.45 18.14 -9.61
N LEU A 449 0.17 19.05 -10.54
CA LEU A 449 0.40 18.83 -11.96
C LEU A 449 1.40 19.84 -12.51
N GLN A 450 2.33 19.36 -13.34
CA GLN A 450 3.34 20.18 -14.00
C GLN A 450 2.86 20.57 -15.40
N PRO A 451 3.04 21.83 -15.83
CA PRO A 451 2.70 22.23 -17.20
C PRO A 451 3.58 21.49 -18.21
N VAL A 452 3.00 21.06 -19.33
CA VAL A 452 3.74 20.46 -20.44
C VAL A 452 4.24 21.59 -21.36
N TYR A 453 5.55 21.61 -21.62
CA TYR A 453 6.19 22.65 -22.43
C TYR A 453 5.53 22.81 -23.80
N GLY A 454 5.31 24.06 -24.22
CA GLY A 454 4.76 24.39 -25.54
C GLY A 454 3.30 23.97 -25.77
N LYS A 455 2.60 23.48 -24.73
CA LYS A 455 1.21 23.04 -24.81
C LYS A 455 0.34 23.83 -23.82
N ALA A 456 -0.55 24.67 -24.35
CA ALA A 456 -1.47 25.45 -23.54
C ALA A 456 -2.43 24.52 -22.77
N HIS A 457 -2.62 24.79 -21.48
CA HIS A 457 -3.54 24.07 -20.58
C HIS A 457 -3.32 22.55 -20.49
N ARG A 458 -2.16 22.05 -20.94
CA ARG A 458 -1.76 20.65 -20.83
C ARG A 458 -0.86 20.47 -19.63
N TYR A 459 -1.16 19.47 -18.82
CA TYR A 459 -0.43 19.18 -17.59
C TYR A 459 -0.10 17.69 -17.48
N ARG A 460 0.96 17.36 -16.73
CA ARG A 460 1.46 16.00 -16.50
C ARG A 460 1.59 15.74 -15.00
N ILE A 461 1.32 14.51 -14.58
CA ILE A 461 1.67 14.04 -13.23
C ILE A 461 3.21 13.88 -13.12
N PRO A 462 3.86 14.38 -12.05
CA PRO A 462 5.28 14.14 -11.81
C PRO A 462 5.58 12.64 -11.70
N SER A 463 6.76 12.19 -12.14
CA SER A 463 7.17 10.78 -12.06
C SER A 463 7.09 10.22 -10.64
N SER A 464 7.49 10.99 -9.64
CA SER A 464 7.45 10.62 -8.20
C SER A 464 6.04 10.29 -7.69
N GLU A 465 5.01 10.90 -8.27
CA GLU A 465 3.60 10.72 -7.91
C GLU A 465 2.77 10.00 -8.97
N ALA A 466 3.38 9.58 -10.07
CA ALA A 466 2.73 8.71 -11.04
C ALA A 466 2.19 7.47 -10.28
N PRO A 467 0.88 7.19 -10.39
CA PRO A 467 0.24 6.18 -9.57
C PRO A 467 0.86 4.82 -9.88
N ARG A 468 1.12 4.04 -8.84
CA ARG A 468 1.55 2.64 -8.95
C ARG A 468 0.34 1.74 -9.11
N THR A 469 0.53 0.46 -9.41
CA THR A 469 -0.56 -0.53 -9.48
C THR A 469 -1.49 -0.40 -8.27
N TYR A 470 -2.76 -0.08 -8.51
CA TYR A 470 -3.77 0.20 -7.47
C TYR A 470 -3.34 1.27 -6.45
N GLY A 471 -2.76 2.35 -6.97
CA GLY A 471 -2.65 3.65 -6.33
C GLY A 471 -3.47 4.69 -7.11
N PHE A 472 -3.72 5.83 -6.50
CA PHE A 472 -4.50 6.91 -7.09
C PHE A 472 -4.01 8.32 -6.72
N ASN A 473 -4.26 9.26 -7.61
CA ASN A 473 -4.05 10.69 -7.37
C ASN A 473 -5.36 11.38 -7.04
N VAL A 474 -5.27 12.46 -6.25
CA VAL A 474 -6.36 13.43 -6.08
C VAL A 474 -5.81 14.82 -6.43
N VAL A 475 -6.37 15.46 -7.44
CA VAL A 475 -5.91 16.77 -7.94
C VAL A 475 -7.02 17.79 -7.79
N ARG A 476 -6.70 18.95 -7.21
CA ARG A 476 -7.64 20.07 -7.11
C ARG A 476 -7.87 20.70 -8.49
N LEU A 477 -9.12 20.93 -8.84
CA LEU A 477 -9.50 21.74 -10.00
C LEU A 477 -10.10 23.07 -9.54
N ILE A 478 -9.65 24.17 -10.12
CA ILE A 478 -10.19 25.51 -9.90
C ILE A 478 -10.92 25.90 -11.18
N PRO A 479 -12.26 25.97 -11.18
CA PRO A 479 -13.00 26.43 -12.33
C PRO A 479 -12.69 27.91 -12.62
N GLU A 480 -12.65 28.26 -13.89
CA GLU A 480 -12.50 29.64 -14.33
C GLU A 480 -13.72 30.47 -13.91
N LYS A 481 -13.53 31.78 -13.72
CA LYS A 481 -14.60 32.66 -13.25
C LYS A 481 -15.77 32.64 -14.25
N GLY A 482 -16.95 32.21 -13.79
CA GLY A 482 -18.16 32.12 -14.61
C GLY A 482 -18.27 30.85 -15.47
N ALA A 483 -17.36 29.87 -15.32
CA ALA A 483 -17.48 28.58 -15.99
C ALA A 483 -18.80 27.88 -15.64
N LYS A 484 -19.49 27.34 -16.64
CA LYS A 484 -20.69 26.50 -16.49
C LYS A 484 -20.41 25.01 -16.68
N THR A 485 -19.32 24.73 -17.38
CA THR A 485 -18.85 23.38 -17.70
C THR A 485 -17.34 23.39 -17.60
N ILE A 486 -16.77 22.27 -17.14
CA ILE A 486 -15.34 21.99 -17.27
C ILE A 486 -15.14 20.77 -18.16
N THR A 487 -14.01 20.72 -18.86
CA THR A 487 -13.63 19.59 -19.70
C THR A 487 -12.25 19.09 -19.29
N VAL A 488 -12.14 17.77 -19.12
CA VAL A 488 -10.87 17.07 -18.87
C VAL A 488 -10.63 16.11 -20.02
N ASP A 489 -9.64 16.40 -20.86
CA ASP A 489 -9.13 15.48 -21.89
C ASP A 489 -7.99 14.66 -21.30
N PHE A 490 -8.28 13.40 -20.96
CA PHE A 490 -7.36 12.52 -20.25
C PHE A 490 -6.56 11.64 -21.21
N ASP A 491 -5.25 11.57 -21.01
CA ASP A 491 -4.34 10.75 -21.80
C ASP A 491 -3.39 9.99 -20.88
N GLY A 492 -3.64 8.69 -20.69
CA GLY A 492 -2.69 7.80 -20.06
C GLY A 492 -1.50 7.57 -20.98
N LEU A 493 -0.28 7.79 -20.48
CA LEU A 493 0.96 7.53 -21.23
C LEU A 493 1.20 6.01 -21.29
N HIS A 494 0.37 5.35 -22.11
CA HIS A 494 0.22 3.90 -22.16
C HIS A 494 1.51 3.20 -22.55
N GLU A 495 1.96 2.31 -21.66
CA GLU A 495 3.00 1.34 -21.94
C GLU A 495 2.38 -0.06 -21.98
N ALA A 496 2.33 -0.65 -23.18
CA ALA A 496 1.69 -1.94 -23.42
C ALA A 496 2.34 -3.06 -22.59
N ARG A 497 3.65 -2.98 -22.39
CA ARG A 497 4.43 -3.98 -21.62
C ARG A 497 4.08 -4.00 -20.13
N LEU A 498 3.57 -2.89 -19.60
CA LEU A 498 3.14 -2.77 -18.20
C LEU A 498 1.62 -2.95 -18.03
N HIS A 499 0.91 -3.26 -19.12
CA HIS A 499 -0.56 -3.36 -19.15
C HIS A 499 -1.24 -2.10 -18.59
N GLY A 500 -0.69 -0.92 -18.89
CA GLY A 500 -1.18 0.34 -18.31
C GLY A 500 -2.62 0.65 -18.67
N ASP A 501 -3.45 0.89 -17.67
CA ASP A 501 -4.82 1.38 -17.83
C ASP A 501 -5.20 2.19 -16.58
N TRP A 502 -6.19 3.07 -16.72
CA TRP A 502 -6.52 4.08 -15.71
C TRP A 502 -8.04 4.22 -15.52
N ARG A 503 -8.46 4.77 -14.38
CA ARG A 503 -9.81 5.31 -14.20
C ARG A 503 -9.72 6.74 -13.67
N ALA A 504 -10.17 7.69 -14.48
CA ALA A 504 -10.33 9.09 -14.12
C ALA A 504 -11.79 9.36 -13.71
N CYS A 505 -11.97 10.28 -12.75
CA CYS A 505 -13.28 10.77 -12.30
C CYS A 505 -13.21 12.25 -11.93
N ILE A 506 -14.21 13.04 -12.33
CA ILE A 506 -14.43 14.38 -11.80
C ILE A 506 -15.36 14.24 -10.59
N VAL A 507 -14.93 14.80 -9.44
CA VAL A 507 -15.68 14.81 -8.19
C VAL A 507 -16.01 16.25 -7.85
N ALA A 508 -17.29 16.59 -7.80
CA ALA A 508 -17.78 17.86 -7.30
C ALA A 508 -18.32 17.69 -5.88
N VAL A 509 -17.98 18.62 -5.00
CA VAL A 509 -18.33 18.56 -3.58
C VAL A 509 -19.07 19.83 -3.17
N ASP A 510 -20.24 19.67 -2.56
CA ASP A 510 -21.06 20.78 -2.06
C ASP A 510 -20.55 21.36 -0.74
N SER A 511 -21.21 22.39 -0.21
CA SER A 511 -20.83 23.02 1.06
C SER A 511 -20.97 22.13 2.30
N ASN A 512 -21.65 20.99 2.20
CA ASN A 512 -21.86 20.02 3.28
C ASN A 512 -20.92 18.80 3.16
N GLY A 513 -20.06 18.78 2.13
CA GLY A 513 -19.17 17.65 1.86
C GLY A 513 -19.84 16.49 1.13
N ARG A 514 -21.00 16.70 0.49
CA ARG A 514 -21.65 15.70 -0.37
C ARG A 514 -21.02 15.72 -1.75
N ALA A 515 -20.74 14.53 -2.28
CA ALA A 515 -20.07 14.38 -3.56
C ALA A 515 -21.05 14.04 -4.70
N ARG A 516 -20.74 14.55 -5.89
CA ARG A 516 -21.35 14.18 -7.16
C ARG A 516 -20.24 13.81 -8.13
N TYR A 517 -20.47 12.76 -8.92
CA TYR A 517 -19.45 12.13 -9.73
C TYR A 517 -19.75 12.21 -11.23
N SER A 518 -18.71 12.29 -12.05
CA SER A 518 -18.81 11.95 -13.47
C SER A 518 -18.89 10.42 -13.67
N ARG A 519 -19.14 10.00 -14.91
CA ARG A 519 -18.76 8.63 -15.34
C ARG A 519 -17.26 8.44 -15.12
N LEU A 520 -16.82 7.21 -14.84
CA LEU A 520 -15.39 6.90 -14.94
C LEU A 520 -15.01 6.79 -16.40
N TRP A 521 -13.81 7.23 -16.76
CA TRP A 521 -13.25 7.00 -18.08
C TRP A 521 -11.74 6.80 -18.03
N ASN A 522 -11.18 6.19 -19.07
CA ASN A 522 -9.74 5.89 -19.10
C ASN A 522 -8.97 6.64 -20.18
N LYS A 523 -9.63 7.30 -21.14
CA LYS A 523 -9.00 8.03 -22.26
C LYS A 523 -9.96 9.01 -22.92
N GLY A 524 -9.44 10.16 -23.35
CA GLY A 524 -10.14 11.21 -24.08
C GLY A 524 -10.93 12.17 -23.19
N GLU A 525 -11.77 12.98 -23.83
CA GLU A 525 -12.54 14.06 -23.19
C GLU A 525 -13.68 13.57 -22.30
N MET A 526 -13.84 14.22 -21.14
CA MET A 526 -15.02 14.17 -20.30
C MET A 526 -15.50 15.60 -20.01
N ASN A 527 -16.76 15.89 -20.38
CA ASN A 527 -17.43 17.14 -20.06
C ASN A 527 -18.22 17.00 -18.75
N PHE A 528 -18.13 18.00 -17.88
CA PHE A 528 -18.82 18.00 -16.61
C PHE A 528 -19.48 19.35 -16.35
N ALA A 529 -20.82 19.35 -16.31
CA ALA A 529 -21.62 20.52 -15.99
C ALA A 529 -21.50 20.86 -14.49
N LEU A 530 -21.23 22.14 -14.21
CA LEU A 530 -21.16 22.68 -12.87
C LEU A 530 -22.55 23.08 -12.38
N GLN A 531 -22.84 22.77 -11.13
CA GLN A 531 -24.04 23.16 -10.43
C GLN A 531 -23.73 24.27 -9.40
N THR A 532 -24.76 25.02 -9.01
CA THR A 532 -24.62 26.16 -8.08
C THR A 532 -24.09 25.78 -6.69
N GLU A 533 -24.38 24.55 -6.29
CA GLU A 533 -24.01 23.91 -5.05
C GLU A 533 -22.55 23.43 -5.04
N ASP A 534 -21.93 23.19 -6.21
CA ASP A 534 -20.55 22.70 -6.32
C ASP A 534 -19.57 23.75 -5.77
N LYS A 535 -18.89 23.44 -4.66
CA LYS A 535 -17.93 24.33 -3.99
C LYS A 535 -16.48 23.92 -4.21
N HIS A 536 -16.23 22.62 -4.30
CA HIS A 536 -14.90 22.07 -4.52
C HIS A 536 -14.93 21.08 -5.67
N LEU A 537 -13.95 21.17 -6.57
CA LEU A 537 -13.80 20.26 -7.71
C LEU A 537 -12.48 19.52 -7.62
N TRP A 538 -12.53 18.23 -7.91
CA TRP A 538 -11.39 17.32 -7.86
C TRP A 538 -11.36 16.43 -9.10
N LEU A 539 -10.15 16.09 -9.54
CA LEU A 539 -9.88 15.03 -10.49
C LEU A 539 -9.19 13.88 -9.73
N THR A 540 -9.80 12.70 -9.73
CA THR A 540 -9.14 11.48 -9.24
C THR A 540 -8.69 10.64 -10.40
N VAL A 541 -7.47 10.10 -10.34
CA VAL A 541 -6.93 9.20 -11.36
C VAL A 541 -6.32 7.99 -10.69
N ALA A 542 -6.91 6.81 -10.89
CA ALA A 542 -6.39 5.55 -10.39
C ALA A 542 -5.64 4.78 -11.47
N ALA A 543 -4.49 4.19 -11.13
CA ALA A 543 -3.83 3.20 -11.98
C ALA A 543 -4.48 1.84 -11.78
N THR A 544 -5.08 1.32 -12.85
CA THR A 544 -5.90 0.11 -12.83
C THR A 544 -5.44 -0.82 -13.95
N PRO A 545 -4.25 -1.43 -13.84
CA PRO A 545 -3.64 -2.15 -14.95
C PRO A 545 -4.57 -3.24 -15.48
N SER A 546 -4.55 -3.45 -16.80
CA SER A 546 -5.43 -4.43 -17.46
C SER A 546 -4.99 -5.88 -17.25
N ALA A 547 -3.91 -6.10 -16.49
CA ALA A 547 -3.42 -7.39 -16.07
C ALA A 547 -2.88 -7.31 -14.64
N LEU A 548 -2.93 -8.44 -13.92
CA LEU A 548 -2.40 -8.56 -12.58
C LEU A 548 -1.02 -9.22 -12.60
N PRO A 549 -0.11 -8.84 -11.68
CA PRO A 549 1.24 -9.40 -11.65
C PRO A 549 1.24 -10.87 -11.22
N LEU A 550 1.99 -11.70 -11.93
CA LEU A 550 2.33 -13.07 -11.55
C LEU A 550 3.68 -13.07 -10.80
N SER A 551 3.80 -13.83 -9.72
CA SER A 551 5.09 -14.12 -9.06
C SER A 551 5.22 -15.62 -8.83
N PRO A 552 6.35 -16.24 -9.18
CA PRO A 552 6.57 -17.69 -9.00
C PRO A 552 6.63 -18.15 -7.53
N GLU A 553 6.81 -17.25 -6.56
CA GLU A 553 7.19 -17.62 -5.17
C GLU A 553 6.43 -16.84 -4.07
N GLY A 554 5.31 -16.18 -4.40
CA GLY A 554 4.51 -15.47 -3.38
C GLY A 554 5.08 -14.13 -2.90
N ASN A 555 6.10 -13.59 -3.58
CA ASN A 555 6.74 -12.30 -3.28
C ASN A 555 6.23 -11.15 -4.18
N CYS A 556 4.97 -11.20 -4.64
CA CYS A 556 4.37 -10.13 -5.45
C CYS A 556 4.40 -8.76 -4.76
N ASP A 557 4.49 -8.74 -3.43
CA ASP A 557 4.58 -7.55 -2.60
C ASP A 557 5.84 -6.72 -2.86
N VAL A 558 7.00 -7.36 -3.07
CA VAL A 558 8.24 -6.64 -3.41
C VAL A 558 8.11 -5.91 -4.75
N LEU A 559 7.43 -6.54 -5.73
CA LEU A 559 7.15 -5.96 -7.05
C LEU A 559 6.15 -4.79 -6.98
N LEU A 560 5.28 -4.75 -5.98
CA LEU A 560 4.23 -3.72 -5.85
C LEU A 560 4.62 -2.58 -4.89
N ALA A 561 5.54 -2.82 -3.96
CA ALA A 561 5.94 -1.88 -2.93
C ALA A 561 7.29 -1.18 -3.20
N GLY A 562 8.18 -1.83 -3.95
CA GLY A 562 9.57 -1.41 -4.14
C GLY A 562 9.78 -0.16 -4.99
N ILE A 563 11.04 0.29 -5.10
CA ILE A 563 11.47 1.41 -5.96
C ILE A 563 11.21 1.14 -7.46
N HIS A 564 11.11 -0.13 -7.83
CA HIS A 564 10.84 -0.60 -9.20
C HIS A 564 9.38 -0.95 -9.45
N ALA A 565 8.48 -0.60 -8.52
CA ALA A 565 7.06 -0.82 -8.71
C ALA A 565 6.59 -0.09 -9.98
N PRO A 566 5.87 -0.77 -10.91
CA PRO A 566 5.39 -0.15 -12.14
C PRO A 566 4.63 1.14 -11.86
N ARG A 567 5.00 2.20 -12.60
CA ARG A 567 4.36 3.52 -12.53
C ARG A 567 3.53 3.74 -13.79
N TYR A 568 2.41 4.42 -13.62
CA TYR A 568 1.43 4.63 -14.69
C TYR A 568 1.21 6.15 -14.89
N PRO A 569 2.16 6.85 -15.54
CA PRO A 569 2.08 8.30 -15.71
C PRO A 569 0.99 8.70 -16.72
N TRP A 570 0.49 9.92 -16.59
CA TRP A 570 -0.63 10.43 -17.37
C TRP A 570 -0.54 11.94 -17.57
N GLU A 571 -1.26 12.43 -18.57
CA GLU A 571 -1.42 13.84 -18.89
C GLU A 571 -2.90 14.22 -19.02
N VAL A 572 -3.19 15.51 -18.86
CA VAL A 572 -4.53 16.07 -19.06
C VAL A 572 -4.48 17.41 -19.76
N THR A 573 -5.42 17.65 -20.68
CA THR A 573 -5.74 19.00 -21.16
C THR A 573 -6.99 19.48 -20.42
N LEU A 574 -6.93 20.67 -19.80
CA LEU A 574 -8.03 21.23 -19.01
C LEU A 574 -8.66 22.41 -19.74
N SER A 575 -9.99 22.47 -19.79
CA SER A 575 -10.73 23.62 -20.32
C SER A 575 -11.82 24.07 -19.34
N GLY A 576 -11.98 25.38 -19.17
CA GLY A 576 -12.89 25.97 -18.17
C GLY A 576 -12.41 25.80 -16.72
N CYS A 577 -11.22 25.24 -16.50
CA CYS A 577 -10.60 25.09 -15.19
C CYS A 577 -9.06 24.99 -15.30
N LYS A 578 -8.39 25.15 -14.16
CA LYS A 578 -6.95 24.97 -14.00
C LYS A 578 -6.62 24.13 -12.76
N PRO A 579 -5.42 23.53 -12.66
CA PRO A 579 -5.00 22.85 -11.44
C PRO A 579 -4.93 23.83 -10.26
N GLY A 580 -5.35 23.39 -9.08
CA GLY A 580 -5.23 24.14 -7.84
C GLY A 580 -4.00 23.74 -7.02
N THR A 581 -3.81 24.41 -5.88
CA THR A 581 -2.73 24.05 -4.95
C THR A 581 -2.88 22.61 -4.42
N PRO A 582 -1.79 21.83 -4.38
CA PRO A 582 -1.76 20.48 -3.80
C PRO A 582 -1.71 20.50 -2.27
N HIS A 583 -1.56 21.68 -1.66
CA HIS A 583 -1.53 21.80 -0.21
C HIS A 583 -2.94 21.90 0.35
N ARG A 584 -3.15 21.17 1.44
CA ARG A 584 -4.40 21.20 2.19
C ARG A 584 -4.70 22.62 2.63
N ARG A 585 -5.97 23.00 2.58
CA ARG A 585 -6.50 24.21 3.18
C ARG A 585 -7.64 23.81 4.10
N GLN A 586 -7.88 24.62 5.12
CA GLN A 586 -9.04 24.45 5.98
C GLN A 586 -10.30 24.33 5.12
N GLY A 587 -11.14 23.34 5.43
CA GLY A 587 -12.43 23.12 4.80
C GLY A 587 -12.43 22.92 3.28
N ASP A 588 -11.39 22.28 2.74
CA ASP A 588 -11.41 21.76 1.36
C ASP A 588 -12.56 20.78 1.10
N VAL A 589 -13.16 20.20 2.15
CA VAL A 589 -14.31 19.29 2.03
C VAL A 589 -15.61 19.92 2.53
N ILE A 590 -15.59 20.59 3.70
CA ILE A 590 -16.78 21.19 4.32
C ILE A 590 -16.56 22.69 4.56
N ASN A 591 -16.76 23.52 3.53
CA ASN A 591 -16.90 24.99 3.55
C ASN A 591 -16.26 25.74 4.75
N LEU A 592 -14.95 25.54 4.95
CA LEU A 592 -14.14 26.15 6.02
C LEU A 592 -14.55 25.80 7.47
N ASP A 593 -15.50 24.88 7.68
CA ASP A 593 -16.02 24.47 9.01
C ASP A 593 -15.33 23.22 9.59
N GLU A 594 -14.36 22.68 8.86
CA GLU A 594 -13.59 21.48 9.20
C GLU A 594 -12.07 21.76 9.19
N LEU A 595 -11.40 21.21 10.20
CA LEU A 595 -9.94 21.01 10.23
C LEU A 595 -9.72 19.51 10.42
N TYR A 596 -8.72 18.98 9.74
CA TYR A 596 -8.38 17.56 9.86
C TYR A 596 -7.86 17.27 11.28
N THR A 597 -8.51 16.36 12.02
CA THR A 597 -8.32 16.19 13.47
C THR A 597 -6.95 15.63 13.85
N LEU A 598 -6.36 14.76 13.02
CA LEU A 598 -5.10 14.09 13.31
C LEU A 598 -4.30 13.84 12.03
N ASN A 599 -3.09 14.36 11.97
CA ASN A 599 -2.11 14.00 10.94
C ASN A 599 -1.47 12.66 11.35
N ASN A 600 -2.24 11.56 11.34
CA ASN A 600 -1.94 10.23 11.88
C ASN A 600 -0.56 9.70 11.43
N GLY A 601 0.47 10.05 12.21
CA GLY A 601 1.86 9.78 11.89
C GLY A 601 2.51 10.84 11.00
N ASN A 602 2.26 12.14 11.18
CA ASN A 602 2.94 13.23 10.48
C ASN A 602 3.16 14.44 11.40
N GLN A 603 3.39 14.22 12.70
CA GLN A 603 3.71 15.25 13.69
C GLN A 603 5.11 15.05 14.26
N TYR A 604 5.83 16.14 14.47
CA TYR A 604 7.22 16.15 14.89
C TYR A 604 7.44 17.28 15.90
N LEU A 605 7.61 16.96 17.19
CA LEU A 605 7.86 17.92 18.29
C LEU A 605 6.93 19.15 18.31
N GLY A 606 5.66 18.97 17.99
CA GLY A 606 4.67 20.06 17.95
C GLY A 606 4.64 20.87 16.65
N TYR A 607 5.40 20.47 15.62
CA TYR A 607 5.27 20.88 14.24
C TYR A 607 4.60 19.75 13.44
N SER A 608 3.47 20.03 12.81
CA SER A 608 2.85 19.08 11.88
C SER A 608 3.48 19.21 10.50
N VAL A 609 3.71 18.07 9.86
CA VAL A 609 4.45 17.92 8.60
C VAL A 609 3.46 17.78 7.47
N LYS A 610 3.64 18.59 6.43
CA LYS A 610 2.63 18.84 5.39
C LYS A 610 1.32 19.36 5.99
N ASN A 611 1.43 20.52 6.64
CA ASN A 611 0.30 21.20 7.25
C ASN A 611 -0.69 21.71 6.21
N GLU A 612 -1.87 22.10 6.70
CA GLU A 612 -2.66 23.07 5.93
C GLU A 612 -1.85 24.35 5.75
N VAL A 613 -1.86 24.88 4.54
CA VAL A 613 -1.34 26.22 4.27
C VAL A 613 -2.39 27.27 4.68
N PRO A 614 -1.97 28.45 5.17
CA PRO A 614 -2.89 29.52 5.48
C PRO A 614 -3.60 30.00 4.22
N ILE A 615 -4.89 30.32 4.34
CA ILE A 615 -5.61 31.10 3.33
C ILE A 615 -5.26 32.57 3.60
N ALA A 616 -4.54 33.19 2.66
CA ALA A 616 -4.08 34.56 2.81
C ALA A 616 -5.26 35.53 2.95
N LEU A 617 -5.12 36.58 3.76
CA LEU A 617 -6.11 37.65 3.85
C LEU A 617 -6.28 38.44 2.54
N THR A 618 -5.28 38.36 1.66
CA THR A 618 -5.32 38.93 0.30
C THR A 618 -6.19 38.12 -0.66
N ASP A 619 -6.56 36.89 -0.31
CA ASP A 619 -7.48 36.06 -1.08
C ASP A 619 -8.95 36.38 -0.71
N GLU A 620 -9.87 36.28 -1.68
CA GLU A 620 -11.29 36.65 -1.51
C GLU A 620 -11.98 35.95 -0.32
N VAL A 621 -11.64 34.67 -0.08
CA VAL A 621 -12.20 33.87 1.02
C VAL A 621 -11.42 34.01 2.34
N GLY A 622 -10.31 34.75 2.35
CA GLY A 622 -9.43 34.94 3.51
C GLY A 622 -10.15 35.44 4.75
N PRO A 623 -10.91 36.54 4.70
CA PRO A 623 -11.66 37.05 5.86
C PRO A 623 -12.67 36.04 6.43
N LEU A 624 -13.33 35.26 5.57
CA LEU A 624 -14.25 34.21 6.01
C LEU A 624 -13.49 33.08 6.73
N ALA A 625 -12.36 32.62 6.16
CA ALA A 625 -11.52 31.61 6.77
C ALA A 625 -11.06 32.04 8.18
N GLN A 626 -10.65 33.29 8.36
CA GLN A 626 -10.23 33.80 9.67
C GLN A 626 -11.37 33.83 10.70
N ARG A 627 -12.59 34.23 10.30
CA ARG A 627 -13.76 34.14 11.19
C ARG A 627 -14.06 32.70 11.61
N LYS A 628 -13.95 31.75 10.68
CA LYS A 628 -14.15 30.32 10.96
C LYS A 628 -13.09 29.77 11.90
N LEU A 629 -11.81 30.12 11.70
CA LEU A 629 -10.71 29.75 12.61
C LEU A 629 -10.93 30.30 14.02
N ALA A 630 -11.40 31.54 14.18
CA ALA A 630 -11.70 32.11 15.49
C ALA A 630 -12.81 31.35 16.23
N ASP A 631 -13.87 30.95 15.50
CA ASP A 631 -14.92 30.08 16.05
C ASP A 631 -14.37 28.70 16.43
N MET A 632 -13.44 28.14 15.63
CA MET A 632 -12.78 26.86 15.93
C MET A 632 -11.89 26.92 17.16
N ASP A 633 -11.12 28.00 17.34
CA ASP A 633 -10.27 28.21 18.52
C ASP A 633 -11.10 28.23 19.81
N ARG A 634 -12.19 29.00 19.81
CA ARG A 634 -13.16 29.06 20.92
C ARG A 634 -13.70 27.67 21.24
N ARG A 635 -14.03 26.91 20.20
CA ARG A 635 -14.51 25.53 20.27
C ARG A 635 -13.47 24.62 20.92
N ILE A 636 -12.25 24.55 20.41
CA ILE A 636 -11.19 23.69 20.97
C ILE A 636 -10.93 24.01 22.45
N ALA A 637 -10.92 25.30 22.84
CA ALA A 637 -10.74 25.70 24.23
C ALA A 637 -11.86 25.21 25.16
N LEU A 638 -13.11 25.23 24.70
CA LEU A 638 -14.24 24.67 25.45
C LEU A 638 -14.08 23.15 25.64
N THR A 639 -13.61 22.41 24.62
CA THR A 639 -13.35 20.96 24.73
C THR A 639 -12.27 20.69 25.76
N ALA A 640 -11.15 21.42 25.70
CA ALA A 640 -10.05 21.23 26.61
C ALA A 640 -10.43 21.49 28.08
N ASN A 641 -11.27 22.50 28.33
CA ASN A 641 -11.75 22.80 29.69
C ASN A 641 -12.70 21.72 30.21
N ALA A 642 -13.66 21.29 29.37
CA ALA A 642 -14.54 20.18 29.68
C ALA A 642 -13.78 18.90 30.05
N ARG A 643 -12.67 18.64 29.35
CA ARG A 643 -11.81 17.48 29.59
C ARG A 643 -11.06 17.53 30.89
N LYS A 644 -10.49 18.69 31.21
CA LYS A 644 -9.86 18.92 32.51
C LYS A 644 -10.85 18.71 33.65
N GLU A 645 -12.08 19.22 33.51
CA GLU A 645 -13.15 18.98 34.50
C GLU A 645 -13.47 17.49 34.63
N ARG A 646 -13.63 16.77 33.52
CA ARG A 646 -13.95 15.33 33.52
C ARG A 646 -12.84 14.49 34.17
N ILE A 647 -11.58 14.72 33.82
CA ILE A 647 -10.42 14.05 34.42
C ILE A 647 -10.33 14.38 35.92
N GLY A 648 -10.44 15.67 36.27
CA GLY A 648 -10.41 16.12 37.67
C GLY A 648 -11.54 15.57 38.55
N SER A 649 -12.65 15.12 37.95
CA SER A 649 -13.78 14.53 38.68
C SER A 649 -13.54 13.11 39.20
N GLY A 650 -12.49 12.41 38.74
CA GLY A 650 -12.17 11.04 39.16
C GLY A 650 -13.17 9.96 38.73
N LYS A 651 -14.20 10.30 37.94
CA LYS A 651 -15.29 9.39 37.51
C LYS A 651 -14.93 8.47 36.32
N VAL A 652 -13.71 8.58 35.80
CA VAL A 652 -13.26 7.89 34.58
C VAL A 652 -11.85 7.35 34.82
N ASP A 653 -11.66 6.02 34.77
CA ASP A 653 -10.36 5.35 34.95
C ASP A 653 -9.75 5.07 33.56
N LEU A 654 -9.24 6.11 32.92
CA LEU A 654 -8.56 6.00 31.64
C LEU A 654 -7.07 5.70 31.86
N PRO A 655 -6.47 4.82 31.05
CA PRO A 655 -5.02 4.68 31.04
C PRO A 655 -4.36 6.02 30.72
N HIS A 656 -3.31 6.38 31.46
CA HIS A 656 -2.53 7.62 31.29
C HIS A 656 -2.15 7.92 29.82
N TRP A 657 -1.87 6.89 29.01
CA TRP A 657 -1.51 7.07 27.59
C TRP A 657 -2.68 7.60 26.74
N LEU A 658 -3.92 7.21 27.04
CA LEU A 658 -5.12 7.63 26.32
C LEU A 658 -5.49 9.07 26.69
N GLU A 659 -5.40 9.42 27.96
CA GLU A 659 -5.54 10.81 28.46
C GLU A 659 -4.49 11.75 27.86
N SER A 660 -3.23 11.33 27.91
CA SER A 660 -2.12 12.08 27.30
C SER A 660 -2.30 12.25 25.79
N GLY A 661 -2.82 11.22 25.12
CA GLY A 661 -3.13 11.26 23.68
C GLY A 661 -4.21 12.28 23.34
N MET A 662 -5.26 12.36 24.16
CA MET A 662 -6.38 13.28 23.99
C MET A 662 -5.98 14.75 24.19
N ILE A 663 -5.26 15.07 25.27
CA ILE A 663 -4.74 16.41 25.54
C ILE A 663 -3.78 16.85 24.41
N ARG A 664 -3.00 15.91 23.87
CA ARG A 664 -2.10 16.19 22.74
C ARG A 664 -2.85 16.67 21.49
N VAL A 665 -3.99 16.06 21.15
CA VAL A 665 -4.80 16.45 19.98
C VAL A 665 -5.30 17.89 20.09
N GLU A 666 -5.83 18.28 21.26
CA GLU A 666 -6.34 19.64 21.48
C GLU A 666 -5.25 20.70 21.39
N ASN A 667 -4.11 20.42 22.02
CA ASN A 667 -2.94 21.29 21.96
C ASN A 667 -2.44 21.47 20.53
N GLU A 668 -2.47 20.40 19.73
CA GLU A 668 -2.11 20.46 18.32
C GLU A 668 -3.11 21.27 17.50
N LEU A 669 -4.42 21.01 17.62
CA LEU A 669 -5.45 21.76 16.91
C LEU A 669 -5.38 23.24 17.24
N THR A 670 -5.19 23.59 18.51
CA THR A 670 -4.99 24.98 18.95
C THR A 670 -3.75 25.59 18.27
N ARG A 671 -2.60 24.91 18.33
CA ARG A 671 -1.36 25.38 17.68
C ARG A 671 -1.56 25.58 16.18
N ARG A 672 -2.25 24.68 15.50
CA ARG A 672 -2.55 24.75 14.07
C ARG A 672 -3.45 25.93 13.74
N VAL A 673 -4.54 26.14 14.49
CA VAL A 673 -5.42 27.30 14.31
C VAL A 673 -4.62 28.59 14.48
N LYS A 674 -3.80 28.70 15.52
CA LYS A 674 -2.93 29.87 15.74
C LYS A 674 -1.92 30.06 14.62
N PHE A 675 -1.32 28.98 14.12
CA PHE A 675 -0.40 29.03 12.98
C PHE A 675 -1.10 29.59 11.72
N LEU A 676 -2.29 29.07 11.38
CA LEU A 676 -3.07 29.52 10.22
C LEU A 676 -3.52 30.98 10.36
N GLN A 677 -3.92 31.40 11.57
CA GLN A 677 -4.32 32.79 11.84
C GLN A 677 -3.13 33.75 11.73
N LYS A 678 -1.99 33.40 12.35
CA LYS A 678 -0.78 34.23 12.35
C LYS A 678 -0.20 34.38 10.95
N ASN A 679 -0.17 33.29 10.18
CA ASN A 679 0.49 33.26 8.87
C ASN A 679 -0.44 33.57 7.69
N ALA A 680 -1.68 33.98 7.94
CA ALA A 680 -2.57 34.51 6.88
C ALA A 680 -2.34 36.00 6.59
N LYS A 681 -1.62 36.72 7.47
CA LYS A 681 -1.24 38.13 7.29
C LYS A 681 0.09 38.21 6.57
N GLY A 682 0.16 39.03 5.53
CA GLY A 682 1.30 39.10 4.63
C GLY A 682 0.94 39.70 3.28
N ASP A 683 1.94 39.80 2.42
CA ASP A 683 1.84 40.44 1.10
C ASP A 683 2.38 39.51 -0.01
N ARG A 684 2.11 39.88 -1.26
CA ARG A 684 2.67 39.20 -2.43
C ARG A 684 4.07 39.75 -2.74
N HIS A 685 5.05 38.87 -2.93
CA HIS A 685 6.42 39.25 -3.26
C HIS A 685 6.50 39.88 -4.66
N ALA A 686 7.21 41.00 -4.81
CA ALA A 686 7.30 41.72 -6.09
C ALA A 686 7.96 40.88 -7.20
N ASN A 687 8.91 40.02 -6.83
CA ASN A 687 9.55 39.08 -7.76
C ASN A 687 8.88 37.70 -7.66
N GLY A 688 7.91 37.44 -8.53
CA GLY A 688 7.21 36.16 -8.70
C GLY A 688 5.76 36.09 -8.18
N GLY A 689 5.35 36.97 -7.25
CA GLY A 689 3.97 37.08 -6.78
C GLY A 689 3.55 36.07 -5.69
N GLY A 690 4.49 35.30 -5.14
CA GLY A 690 4.22 34.37 -4.04
C GLY A 690 3.90 35.04 -2.72
N PHE A 691 3.27 34.31 -1.81
CA PHE A 691 2.81 34.88 -0.54
C PHE A 691 3.91 34.83 0.53
N VAL A 692 4.16 35.98 1.17
CA VAL A 692 5.14 36.14 2.24
C VAL A 692 4.41 36.63 3.49
N ALA A 693 4.41 35.82 4.54
CA ALA A 693 3.78 36.22 5.80
C ALA A 693 4.53 37.40 6.45
N ASP A 694 3.84 38.25 7.21
CA ASP A 694 4.43 39.40 7.95
C ASP A 694 5.62 38.99 8.85
N SER A 695 5.58 37.74 9.31
CA SER A 695 6.62 37.17 10.16
C SER A 695 7.87 36.74 9.40
N ALA A 696 7.81 36.52 8.09
CA ALA A 696 8.91 36.06 7.25
C ALA A 696 9.69 37.22 6.62
N ARG A 697 10.87 36.94 6.05
CA ARG A 697 11.69 37.92 5.33
C ARG A 697 12.19 37.33 4.02
N VAL A 698 12.06 38.08 2.93
CA VAL A 698 12.50 37.67 1.59
C VAL A 698 13.27 38.82 0.95
N ALA A 699 14.44 38.52 0.40
CA ALA A 699 15.25 39.48 -0.35
C ALA A 699 14.59 39.85 -1.68
N ALA A 700 14.68 41.12 -2.09
CA ALA A 700 14.12 41.57 -3.37
C ALA A 700 14.68 40.84 -4.60
N THR A 701 15.90 40.29 -4.48
CA THR A 701 16.58 39.49 -5.51
C THR A 701 16.12 38.03 -5.56
N ALA A 702 15.50 37.53 -4.49
CA ALA A 702 14.96 36.17 -4.46
C ALA A 702 13.67 36.10 -5.30
N TYR A 703 13.39 34.93 -5.88
CA TYR A 703 12.14 34.67 -6.58
C TYR A 703 11.21 33.85 -5.71
N VAL A 704 9.95 34.28 -5.59
CA VAL A 704 8.88 33.52 -4.92
C VAL A 704 7.69 33.41 -5.87
N GLY A 705 7.46 32.21 -6.41
CA GLY A 705 6.43 31.91 -7.40
C GLY A 705 5.00 32.13 -6.87
N PRO A 706 4.01 32.35 -7.74
CA PRO A 706 2.69 32.87 -7.35
C PRO A 706 1.89 31.94 -6.42
N ASN A 707 2.18 30.63 -6.45
CA ASN A 707 1.56 29.64 -5.57
C ASN A 707 2.48 29.17 -4.42
N ALA A 708 3.72 29.67 -4.36
CA ALA A 708 4.66 29.37 -3.29
C ALA A 708 4.42 30.24 -2.05
N MET A 709 4.86 29.74 -0.90
CA MET A 709 4.65 30.40 0.39
C MET A 709 5.91 30.43 1.26
N VAL A 710 6.20 31.59 1.85
CA VAL A 710 7.26 31.78 2.85
C VAL A 710 6.60 32.24 4.16
N LEU A 711 6.67 31.40 5.20
CA LEU A 711 5.85 31.52 6.40
C LEU A 711 6.69 31.47 7.69
N ASP A 712 6.06 31.88 8.80
CA ASP A 712 6.48 31.64 10.18
C ASP A 712 7.96 31.92 10.50
N GLY A 713 8.46 33.10 10.12
CA GLY A 713 9.82 33.52 10.44
C GLY A 713 10.92 33.04 9.49
N ALA A 714 10.58 32.28 8.45
CA ALA A 714 11.56 31.84 7.46
C ALA A 714 12.23 33.03 6.75
N ARG A 715 13.51 32.83 6.37
CA ARG A 715 14.30 33.80 5.62
C ARG A 715 14.69 33.25 4.25
N VAL A 716 14.43 34.02 3.20
CA VAL A 716 14.87 33.73 1.84
C VAL A 716 15.78 34.87 1.39
N GLU A 717 17.03 34.57 1.13
CA GLU A 717 18.12 35.53 0.93
C GLU A 717 18.71 35.37 -0.48
N GLU A 718 19.45 36.39 -0.93
CA GLU A 718 20.21 36.35 -2.19
C GLU A 718 19.34 35.99 -3.41
N ASN A 719 19.75 35.02 -4.24
CA ASN A 719 19.09 34.63 -5.49
C ASN A 719 18.31 33.32 -5.35
N ALA A 720 17.92 32.95 -4.13
CA ALA A 720 17.13 31.74 -3.89
C ALA A 720 15.79 31.81 -4.65
N CYS A 721 15.32 30.65 -5.12
CA CYS A 721 14.09 30.51 -5.90
C CYS A 721 13.14 29.54 -5.20
N ILE A 722 12.02 30.05 -4.70
CA ILE A 722 10.93 29.24 -4.19
C ILE A 722 9.83 29.29 -5.24
N HIS A 723 9.50 28.18 -5.87
CA HIS A 723 8.62 28.17 -7.03
C HIS A 723 7.62 27.01 -7.00
N GLU A 724 6.72 26.98 -7.98
CA GLU A 724 5.54 26.15 -8.08
C GLU A 724 4.68 26.27 -6.82
N PHE A 725 4.53 25.19 -6.04
CA PHE A 725 3.75 25.18 -4.82
C PHE A 725 4.63 25.06 -3.57
N ALA A 726 5.96 25.24 -3.64
CA ALA A 726 6.83 25.01 -2.50
C ALA A 726 6.45 25.86 -1.25
N VAL A 727 6.60 25.27 -0.06
CA VAL A 727 6.36 25.92 1.22
C VAL A 727 7.61 25.89 2.08
N VAL A 728 8.07 27.07 2.49
CA VAL A 728 9.20 27.24 3.41
C VAL A 728 8.70 27.91 4.68
N TYR A 729 8.99 27.34 5.85
CA TYR A 729 8.53 27.94 7.11
C TYR A 729 9.41 27.64 8.32
N GLY A 730 9.35 28.52 9.32
CA GLY A 730 10.00 28.35 10.61
C GLY A 730 11.13 29.37 10.86
N PRO A 731 11.29 29.86 12.11
CA PRO A 731 12.15 31.00 12.41
C PRO A 731 13.66 30.75 12.22
N LYS A 732 14.06 29.48 12.18
CA LYS A 732 15.44 29.03 11.95
C LYS A 732 15.68 28.49 10.54
N THR A 733 14.68 28.53 9.67
CA THR A 733 14.79 28.07 8.28
C THR A 733 15.31 29.20 7.40
N VAL A 734 16.44 28.97 6.73
CA VAL A 734 17.08 29.95 5.83
C VAL A 734 17.33 29.31 4.46
N ILE A 735 16.87 29.95 3.40
CA ILE A 735 17.19 29.58 2.02
C ILE A 735 18.02 30.72 1.41
N ARG A 736 19.19 30.42 0.85
CA ARG A 736 20.13 31.42 0.31
C ARG A 736 20.87 30.90 -0.93
N GLY A 737 21.80 31.69 -1.47
CA GLY A 737 22.57 31.31 -2.66
C GLY A 737 21.70 31.27 -3.90
N ASN A 738 21.77 30.15 -4.61
CA ASN A 738 20.99 29.85 -5.80
C ASN A 738 20.16 28.56 -5.61
N ALA A 739 19.82 28.23 -4.37
CA ALA A 739 18.99 27.08 -4.07
C ALA A 739 17.61 27.22 -4.74
N LYS A 740 17.08 26.13 -5.28
CA LYS A 740 15.73 26.07 -5.82
C LYS A 740 14.89 25.08 -5.05
N ILE A 741 13.74 25.56 -4.57
CA ILE A 741 12.72 24.79 -3.88
C ILE A 741 11.46 24.82 -4.73
N GLY A 742 11.04 23.68 -5.26
CA GLY A 742 9.95 23.56 -6.24
C GLY A 742 9.03 22.37 -5.97
N GLY A 743 8.09 22.12 -6.87
CA GLY A 743 7.04 21.11 -6.75
C GLY A 743 6.04 21.42 -5.64
N LYS A 744 5.71 20.40 -4.84
CA LYS A 744 4.94 20.53 -3.59
C LYS A 744 5.84 20.40 -2.34
N ALA A 745 7.13 20.74 -2.47
CA ALA A 745 8.10 20.53 -1.40
C ALA A 745 7.81 21.33 -0.12
N TRP A 746 8.21 20.76 1.02
CA TRP A 746 8.15 21.39 2.34
C TRP A 746 9.55 21.47 2.96
N VAL A 747 9.98 22.66 3.38
CA VAL A 747 11.29 22.87 4.04
C VAL A 747 11.09 23.64 5.33
N PHE A 748 11.48 23.04 6.47
CA PHE A 748 11.31 23.66 7.78
C PHE A 748 12.21 23.08 8.88
N GLY A 749 12.38 23.83 9.97
CA GLY A 749 13.20 23.46 11.13
C GLY A 749 14.47 24.29 11.22
N ASP A 750 15.48 23.76 11.90
CA ASP A 750 16.80 24.38 12.07
C ASP A 750 17.70 24.05 10.86
N VAL A 751 17.29 24.52 9.67
CA VAL A 751 17.90 24.18 8.38
C VAL A 751 18.34 25.41 7.60
N ILE A 752 19.56 25.37 7.04
CA ILE A 752 20.05 26.31 6.04
C ILE A 752 20.22 25.57 4.71
N VAL A 753 19.54 26.03 3.66
CA VAL A 753 19.71 25.54 2.29
C VAL A 753 20.41 26.63 1.46
N GLY A 754 21.58 26.33 0.91
CA GLY A 754 22.45 27.25 0.19
C GLY A 754 23.06 26.66 -1.09
N GLY A 755 24.00 27.40 -1.69
CA GLY A 755 24.71 26.96 -2.89
C GLY A 755 23.79 26.77 -4.09
N ASN A 756 23.85 25.58 -4.70
CA ASN A 756 23.05 25.19 -5.88
C ASN A 756 22.08 24.04 -5.59
N ALA A 757 21.64 23.87 -4.33
CA ALA A 757 20.75 22.77 -3.96
C ALA A 757 19.42 22.78 -4.76
N ARG A 758 18.86 21.60 -5.02
CA ARG A 758 17.55 21.39 -5.68
C ARG A 758 16.65 20.49 -4.83
N ILE A 759 15.59 21.07 -4.29
CA ILE A 759 14.59 20.38 -3.49
C ILE A 759 13.27 20.51 -4.25
N ILE A 760 12.89 19.47 -4.97
CA ILE A 760 11.87 19.55 -6.03
C ILE A 760 10.92 18.35 -5.97
N GLU A 761 9.79 18.46 -6.69
CA GLU A 761 8.69 17.50 -6.65
C GLU A 761 8.09 17.37 -5.24
N SER A 762 8.08 16.18 -4.64
CA SER A 762 7.20 15.86 -3.51
C SER A 762 7.96 15.51 -2.23
N VAL A 763 8.99 16.30 -1.93
CA VAL A 763 9.94 16.05 -0.84
C VAL A 763 9.66 16.89 0.40
N THR A 764 9.95 16.34 1.57
CA THR A 764 9.95 17.07 2.85
C THR A 764 11.34 17.04 3.47
N VAL A 765 11.88 18.20 3.82
CA VAL A 765 13.20 18.35 4.47
C VAL A 765 13.03 18.99 5.84
N THR A 766 13.53 18.31 6.89
CA THR A 766 13.40 18.79 8.27
C THR A 766 14.50 18.34 9.23
N THR A 767 14.77 19.15 10.25
CA THR A 767 15.66 18.81 11.39
C THR A 767 14.89 18.44 12.66
N ILE A 768 13.62 18.06 12.53
CA ILE A 768 12.73 17.77 13.67
C ILE A 768 12.37 16.27 13.64
N SER A 769 12.32 15.58 14.79
CA SER A 769 12.04 14.12 14.91
C SER A 769 10.61 13.77 15.38
N ARG A 770 10.04 12.65 14.91
CA ARG A 770 8.73 12.10 15.34
C ARG A 770 8.78 11.46 16.74
N SER A 771 9.97 11.14 17.25
CA SER A 771 10.13 10.18 18.34
C SER A 771 10.56 10.82 19.67
N ARG A 772 9.69 10.69 20.69
CA ARG A 772 10.08 10.31 22.07
C ARG A 772 9.94 8.78 22.28
N ILE A 773 9.68 8.03 21.20
CA ILE A 773 9.30 6.61 21.21
C ILE A 773 10.52 5.75 20.89
N GLY A 774 11.41 5.71 21.86
CA GLY A 774 12.24 4.58 22.24
C GLY A 774 12.33 4.69 23.76
N ARG A 775 11.98 3.65 24.51
CA ARG A 775 12.16 3.68 25.97
C ARG A 775 13.67 3.75 26.23
N GLY A 776 14.18 4.95 26.47
CA GLY A 776 15.57 5.21 26.84
C GLY A 776 16.07 6.54 26.28
N GLY A 777 16.29 7.51 27.16
CA GLY A 777 17.27 8.60 26.99
C GLY A 777 16.90 9.75 26.05
N ASP A 778 17.10 10.97 26.55
CA ASP A 778 17.04 12.23 25.78
C ASP A 778 17.93 12.18 24.53
N VAL A 779 17.31 12.14 23.34
CA VAL A 779 18.01 12.46 22.09
C VAL A 779 17.89 13.97 21.88
N PRO A 780 19.00 14.73 21.80
CA PRO A 780 18.94 16.17 21.58
C PRO A 780 18.19 16.48 20.29
N THR A 781 17.08 17.21 20.40
CA THR A 781 16.24 17.60 19.26
C THR A 781 16.67 18.92 18.62
N GLU A 782 17.77 19.50 19.11
CA GLU A 782 18.23 20.83 18.70
C GLU A 782 19.62 20.73 18.06
N GLY A 783 19.75 21.27 16.85
CA GLY A 783 20.99 21.35 16.09
C GLY A 783 20.73 21.92 14.70
N GLN A 784 21.62 22.80 14.24
CA GLN A 784 21.59 23.37 12.90
C GLN A 784 22.06 22.34 11.85
N ALA A 785 21.32 22.21 10.75
CA ALA A 785 21.77 21.47 9.56
C ALA A 785 22.02 22.43 8.39
N VAL A 786 23.11 22.27 7.65
CA VAL A 786 23.43 23.11 6.48
C VAL A 786 23.48 22.22 5.23
N ILE A 787 22.80 22.57 4.13
CA ILE A 787 22.91 21.87 2.84
C ILE A 787 23.35 22.89 1.78
N ASP A 788 24.50 22.70 1.13
CA ASP A 788 25.16 23.66 0.24
C ASP A 788 25.90 22.93 -0.93
N GLY A 789 25.36 22.95 -2.15
CA GLY A 789 26.04 22.53 -3.40
C GLY A 789 25.75 21.11 -3.94
N ASN A 790 25.22 21.02 -5.17
CA ASN A 790 24.75 19.88 -6.00
C ASN A 790 24.00 18.69 -5.31
N VAL A 791 23.20 18.92 -4.26
CA VAL A 791 22.23 17.90 -3.75
C VAL A 791 20.87 18.05 -4.45
N VAL A 792 20.30 16.95 -5.00
CA VAL A 792 19.00 16.91 -5.72
C VAL A 792 18.09 15.82 -5.14
N LEU A 793 17.14 16.13 -4.25
CA LEU A 793 16.22 15.10 -3.70
C LEU A 793 14.82 15.23 -4.31
N LYS A 794 14.36 14.20 -5.04
CA LYS A 794 13.02 14.11 -5.63
C LYS A 794 12.18 13.09 -4.84
N GLY A 795 11.11 13.54 -4.20
CA GLY A 795 10.35 12.81 -3.16
C GLY A 795 9.63 11.52 -3.60
N GLU A 796 8.98 10.77 -2.71
CA GLU A 796 8.45 11.11 -1.38
C GLU A 796 9.35 10.66 -0.23
N HIS A 797 10.27 11.53 0.19
CA HIS A 797 11.18 11.35 1.33
C HIS A 797 10.88 12.35 2.45
N VAL A 798 11.06 11.92 3.70
CA VAL A 798 11.30 12.84 4.82
C VAL A 798 12.78 12.76 5.16
N LEU A 799 13.58 13.74 4.75
CA LEU A 799 14.97 13.81 5.21
C LEU A 799 14.99 14.36 6.64
N ARG A 800 15.59 13.62 7.58
CA ARG A 800 15.75 13.98 9.00
C ARG A 800 17.20 14.27 9.34
N LEU A 801 17.45 15.40 10.00
CA LEU A 801 18.80 15.84 10.38
C LEU A 801 18.85 16.14 11.91
N CYS A 802 18.96 15.12 12.79
CA CYS A 802 19.10 15.29 14.26
C CYS A 802 20.08 14.25 14.87
N GLY A 803 20.88 14.50 15.94
CA GLY A 803 20.97 15.69 16.81
C GLY A 803 22.38 15.95 17.41
N ALA A 804 23.00 17.06 16.92
CA ALA A 804 24.21 17.82 17.35
C ALA A 804 25.58 17.11 17.56
N LYS A 805 26.77 17.62 17.16
CA LYS A 805 27.23 18.87 16.50
C LYS A 805 28.06 18.54 15.22
N GLY A 806 28.04 19.43 14.20
CA GLY A 806 28.90 19.37 12.99
C GLY A 806 28.21 19.16 11.62
N GLN A 807 26.88 19.34 11.52
CA GLN A 807 26.12 19.00 10.31
C GLN A 807 26.34 20.00 9.15
N LYS A 808 26.78 19.50 7.99
CA LYS A 808 26.89 20.18 6.69
C LYS A 808 26.75 19.13 5.58
N LEU A 809 25.93 19.34 4.55
CA LEU A 809 25.82 18.51 3.34
C LEU A 809 26.29 19.33 2.15
N THR A 810 27.35 18.91 1.47
CA THR A 810 27.89 19.58 0.26
C THR A 810 28.37 18.52 -0.73
N GLY A 811 28.03 18.61 -2.01
CA GLY A 811 28.31 17.56 -3.01
C GLY A 811 27.34 16.37 -2.92
N GLU A 812 27.27 15.55 -3.96
CA GLU A 812 25.99 15.04 -4.49
C GLU A 812 25.24 13.95 -3.73
N LEU A 813 23.93 14.15 -3.56
CA LEU A 813 22.96 13.12 -3.15
C LEU A 813 21.67 13.23 -3.99
N VAL A 814 21.28 12.12 -4.63
CA VAL A 814 20.03 11.98 -5.43
C VAL A 814 19.24 10.75 -4.94
N MET A 815 17.96 10.87 -4.56
CA MET A 815 17.14 9.72 -4.12
C MET A 815 15.66 9.84 -4.51
N ASP A 816 15.00 8.73 -4.87
CA ASP A 816 13.55 8.61 -5.21
C ASP A 816 12.72 7.67 -4.28
N TYR A 817 13.27 6.65 -3.57
CA TYR A 817 12.80 6.19 -2.22
C TYR A 817 13.69 5.10 -1.53
N THR A 818 13.78 5.09 -0.19
CA THR A 818 14.42 4.02 0.63
C THR A 818 13.36 3.14 1.30
N PRO A 819 13.25 1.82 1.02
CA PRO A 819 12.41 0.96 1.83
C PRO A 819 13.05 0.78 3.22
N GLY A 820 12.22 0.56 4.24
CA GLY A 820 12.68 0.15 5.56
C GLY A 820 13.39 -1.20 5.52
N TYR A 821 13.67 -1.75 6.70
CA TYR A 821 14.43 -3.00 6.81
C TYR A 821 13.79 -4.11 5.95
N ASN A 822 14.57 -4.71 5.04
CA ASN A 822 14.15 -5.83 4.19
C ASN A 822 13.19 -5.53 3.03
N GLY A 823 13.12 -4.29 2.53
CA GLY A 823 12.08 -3.95 1.54
C GLY A 823 10.71 -3.71 2.19
N THR A 824 10.65 -3.79 3.53
CA THR A 824 9.43 -3.68 4.32
C THR A 824 9.28 -2.26 4.85
N VAL A 825 8.04 -1.76 4.89
CA VAL A 825 7.72 -0.52 5.60
C VAL A 825 6.90 -0.91 6.83
N SER A 826 7.56 -1.07 7.98
CA SER A 826 6.88 -1.27 9.26
C SER A 826 6.11 -0.02 9.72
N TYR A 827 5.10 -0.16 10.59
CA TYR A 827 4.38 0.94 11.25
C TYR A 827 5.29 2.03 11.84
N TYR A 828 6.46 1.62 12.34
CA TYR A 828 7.49 2.53 12.90
C TYR A 828 8.47 3.07 11.84
N GLU A 829 8.51 2.45 10.66
CA GLU A 829 9.35 2.78 9.51
C GLU A 829 8.59 3.47 8.37
N LEU A 830 7.31 3.83 8.59
CA LEU A 830 6.55 4.83 7.81
C LEU A 830 7.19 6.23 7.83
N ILE A 831 8.44 6.28 8.29
CA ILE A 831 9.37 7.35 8.15
C ILE A 831 10.71 6.76 7.70
N PRO A 832 11.23 7.18 6.54
CA PRO A 832 12.67 7.19 6.36
C PRO A 832 13.25 8.15 7.40
N GLY A 833 13.78 7.62 8.49
CA GLY A 833 14.63 8.37 9.40
C GLY A 833 16.06 7.90 9.18
N ILE A 834 16.89 8.70 8.50
CA ILE A 834 18.34 8.50 8.62
C ILE A 834 18.70 9.03 10.00
N ALA A 835 18.72 8.15 11.00
CA ALA A 835 19.23 8.47 12.33
C ALA A 835 20.76 8.34 12.32
N ASN A 836 21.44 9.39 12.78
CA ASN A 836 22.88 9.61 12.78
C ASN A 836 23.67 8.41 13.36
N LEU A 837 24.69 7.91 12.66
CA LEU A 837 25.61 6.88 13.16
C LEU A 837 27.08 7.31 12.92
N GLU A 838 27.40 8.51 13.42
CA GLU A 838 28.72 9.04 13.82
C GLU A 838 29.91 9.17 12.81
N SER A 839 29.80 8.93 11.49
CA SER A 839 31.01 8.62 10.67
C SER A 839 31.36 9.41 9.37
N GLY A 840 30.82 10.60 9.07
CA GLY A 840 31.21 11.34 7.83
C GLY A 840 30.36 11.04 6.59
N VAL A 841 29.06 10.87 6.82
CA VAL A 841 27.89 11.37 6.04
C VAL A 841 27.83 11.07 4.52
N PHE A 842 28.20 9.84 4.13
CA PHE A 842 28.03 9.17 2.81
C PHE A 842 29.07 9.53 1.74
N ARG A 843 29.98 8.59 1.42
CA ARG A 843 30.89 8.76 0.27
C ARG A 843 30.26 8.36 -1.07
N HIS A 844 29.63 7.18 -1.29
CA HIS A 844 28.89 6.83 -2.55
C HIS A 844 27.79 5.73 -2.31
N GLY A 845 26.75 5.52 -3.14
CA GLY A 845 25.46 4.85 -2.72
C GLY A 845 24.93 3.55 -3.40
N ARG A 846 24.14 2.72 -2.63
CA ARG A 846 23.05 1.72 -2.97
C ARG A 846 22.41 1.11 -1.68
N ILE A 847 21.12 0.68 -1.64
CA ILE A 847 20.46 -0.09 -0.52
C ILE A 847 19.33 -1.02 -1.08
N TRP A 848 19.18 -2.34 -0.80
CA TRP A 848 19.12 -3.09 0.47
C TRP A 848 19.81 -4.48 0.48
N GLY A 849 20.26 -4.87 1.69
CA GLY A 849 20.74 -6.20 2.13
C GLY A 849 21.89 -6.06 3.14
N ARG A 850 21.64 -5.74 4.42
CA ARG A 850 22.68 -5.28 5.39
C ARG A 850 23.93 -6.20 5.49
N GLN A 851 25.03 -5.74 4.87
CA GLN A 851 26.42 -5.75 5.36
C GLN A 851 27.24 -4.83 4.43
N GLY A 852 27.84 -3.76 4.98
CA GLY A 852 28.77 -2.85 4.28
C GLY A 852 28.12 -1.65 3.58
N LEU A 853 28.20 -0.46 4.21
CA LEU A 853 28.09 0.85 3.52
C LEU A 853 29.46 1.27 2.93
N GLY A 854 30.31 0.31 2.54
CA GLY A 854 31.73 0.54 2.24
C GLY A 854 32.17 0.29 0.79
N ASP A 855 31.25 -0.10 -0.11
CA ASP A 855 31.66 -0.77 -1.35
C ASP A 855 31.12 -0.07 -2.62
N GLY A 856 30.29 0.97 -2.48
CA GLY A 856 29.84 1.78 -3.61
C GLY A 856 30.94 2.74 -4.04
N ALA A 857 31.37 2.67 -5.30
CA ALA A 857 32.20 3.69 -5.92
C ALA A 857 31.33 4.87 -6.37
N ASP A 858 31.90 6.08 -6.44
CA ASP A 858 31.23 7.22 -7.10
C ASP A 858 30.83 6.81 -8.51
N ALA A 859 29.62 7.16 -8.93
CA ALA A 859 29.28 7.11 -10.35
C ALA A 859 29.91 8.26 -11.14
N GLY A 860 30.78 9.04 -10.47
CA GLY A 860 31.45 10.22 -10.98
C GLY A 860 30.43 11.20 -11.49
N GLY A 861 29.52 11.69 -10.66
CA GLY A 861 28.59 12.73 -11.09
C GLY A 861 27.40 12.28 -11.96
N LEU A 862 27.22 10.98 -12.26
CA LEU A 862 26.11 10.50 -13.12
C LEU A 862 24.73 10.84 -12.53
N TYR A 863 23.88 11.53 -13.31
CA TYR A 863 22.53 11.94 -12.90
C TYR A 863 21.42 11.17 -13.63
N ALA A 864 21.54 11.02 -14.95
CA ALA A 864 20.56 10.30 -15.76
C ALA A 864 21.27 9.40 -16.77
N SER A 865 20.73 8.21 -17.00
CA SER A 865 21.26 7.24 -17.95
C SER A 865 20.12 6.53 -18.67
N TRP A 866 19.90 6.91 -19.93
CA TRP A 866 18.96 6.24 -20.82
C TRP A 866 19.74 5.37 -21.79
N GLN A 867 19.62 4.05 -21.67
CA GLN A 867 20.39 3.07 -22.45
C GLN A 867 19.65 2.54 -23.68
N PHE A 868 18.42 2.99 -23.92
CA PHE A 868 17.57 2.55 -25.04
C PHE A 868 17.60 1.03 -25.32
N ASN A 869 17.70 0.23 -24.26
CA ASN A 869 17.98 -1.20 -24.34
C ASN A 869 16.75 -2.07 -24.02
N GLN A 870 15.63 -1.45 -23.63
CA GLN A 870 14.34 -2.09 -23.48
C GLN A 870 13.33 -1.47 -24.45
N PRO A 871 12.59 -2.29 -25.22
CA PRO A 871 11.48 -1.78 -26.02
C PRO A 871 10.44 -1.07 -25.14
N ALA A 872 10.18 0.20 -25.46
CA ALA A 872 9.16 1.02 -24.85
C ALA A 872 8.39 1.79 -25.92
N THR A 873 7.15 2.15 -25.62
CA THR A 873 6.24 2.82 -26.57
C THR A 873 5.92 4.25 -26.18
N GLY A 874 5.95 4.57 -24.88
CA GLY A 874 5.62 5.91 -24.37
C GLY A 874 6.51 6.42 -23.23
N VAL A 875 7.30 5.57 -22.58
CA VAL A 875 8.11 5.94 -21.41
C VAL A 875 9.60 5.94 -21.76
N LEU A 876 10.30 7.02 -21.42
CA LEU A 876 11.77 7.10 -21.48
C LEU A 876 12.31 6.65 -20.11
N GLU A 877 12.66 5.37 -19.98
CA GLU A 877 13.03 4.76 -18.69
C GLU A 877 14.50 4.99 -18.32
N ASP A 878 14.74 5.60 -17.16
CA ASP A 878 16.09 5.84 -16.61
C ASP A 878 16.64 4.60 -15.90
N SER A 879 17.89 4.23 -16.23
CA SER A 879 18.53 3.02 -15.72
C SER A 879 19.32 3.23 -14.42
N TYR A 880 19.21 4.39 -13.77
CA TYR A 880 20.04 4.73 -12.60
C TYR A 880 19.25 5.14 -11.36
N VAL A 881 18.43 6.21 -11.39
CA VAL A 881 17.78 6.78 -10.18
C VAL A 881 16.26 6.87 -10.23
N ASN A 882 15.66 7.11 -11.41
CA ASN A 882 14.22 7.35 -11.73
C ASN A 882 13.95 8.71 -12.43
N ASN A 883 14.84 9.14 -13.33
CA ASN A 883 14.61 10.26 -14.25
C ASN A 883 13.74 9.86 -15.47
N ASN A 884 12.59 9.22 -15.21
CA ASN A 884 11.70 8.78 -16.28
C ASN A 884 11.11 9.98 -17.04
N GLY A 885 11.24 9.93 -18.37
CA GLY A 885 10.67 10.89 -19.30
C GLY A 885 9.58 10.28 -20.18
N VAL A 886 9.31 10.92 -21.31
CA VAL A 886 8.27 10.50 -22.27
C VAL A 886 8.89 10.27 -23.65
N LEU A 887 8.54 9.16 -24.31
CA LEU A 887 8.86 8.93 -25.71
C LEU A 887 7.69 9.36 -26.61
N ARG A 888 7.99 10.05 -27.70
CA ARG A 888 7.00 10.60 -28.64
C ARG A 888 7.28 10.10 -30.06
N GLY A 889 6.21 9.87 -30.83
CA GLY A 889 6.30 9.34 -32.20
C GLY A 889 6.65 7.85 -32.29
N MET A 890 6.71 7.13 -31.17
CA MET A 890 7.02 5.69 -31.09
C MET A 890 8.35 5.31 -31.79
N PRO A 891 9.51 5.81 -31.31
CA PRO A 891 10.81 5.41 -31.84
C PRO A 891 10.98 3.88 -31.78
N LYS A 892 11.65 3.29 -32.77
CA LYS A 892 11.82 1.83 -32.84
C LYS A 892 13.05 1.41 -32.07
N PHE A 893 12.92 0.37 -31.25
CA PHE A 893 14.05 -0.25 -30.57
C PHE A 893 14.57 -1.44 -31.39
N LYS A 894 15.89 -1.57 -31.50
CA LYS A 894 16.55 -2.62 -32.30
C LYS A 894 17.79 -3.14 -31.59
N CYS A 895 18.26 -4.30 -32.04
CA CYS A 895 19.54 -4.89 -31.65
C CYS A 895 20.34 -5.25 -32.91
N ASP A 896 21.63 -4.96 -32.94
CA ASP A 896 22.54 -5.37 -34.04
C ASP A 896 23.47 -6.55 -33.66
N GLY A 897 23.13 -7.28 -32.59
CA GLY A 897 23.91 -8.40 -32.06
C GLY A 897 24.98 -7.99 -31.04
N GLN A 898 25.44 -6.73 -31.07
CA GLN A 898 26.35 -6.18 -30.06
C GLN A 898 25.69 -5.10 -29.20
N ARG A 899 24.79 -4.30 -29.78
CA ARG A 899 24.19 -3.12 -29.13
C ARG A 899 22.68 -3.16 -29.24
N LYS A 900 22.00 -2.72 -28.17
CA LYS A 900 20.57 -2.38 -28.18
C LYS A 900 20.46 -0.86 -28.29
N TYR A 901 19.57 -0.35 -29.14
CA TYR A 901 19.49 1.09 -29.43
C TYR A 901 18.08 1.52 -29.88
N ALA A 902 17.80 2.81 -29.76
CA ALA A 902 16.64 3.46 -30.35
C ALA A 902 16.97 4.01 -31.75
N ALA A 903 16.04 3.85 -32.69
CA ALA A 903 16.10 4.37 -34.04
C ALA A 903 15.09 5.51 -34.21
N PHE A 904 15.61 6.71 -34.48
CA PHE A 904 14.83 7.91 -34.73
C PHE A 904 14.70 8.18 -36.24
N ASN A 905 13.47 8.40 -36.69
CA ASN A 905 13.14 8.55 -38.11
C ASN A 905 13.48 9.94 -38.70
N GLY A 906 13.83 10.92 -37.86
CA GLY A 906 14.08 12.30 -38.25
C GLY A 906 12.83 13.05 -38.72
N LYS A 907 11.63 12.73 -38.26
CA LYS A 907 10.38 13.41 -38.65
C LYS A 907 9.50 13.83 -37.48
N ASP A 908 9.24 12.93 -36.54
CA ASP A 908 8.26 13.12 -35.45
C ASP A 908 8.62 12.31 -34.19
N GLN A 909 9.77 11.62 -34.20
CA GLN A 909 10.24 10.78 -33.12
C GLN A 909 11.26 11.50 -32.25
N TYR A 910 11.01 11.54 -30.95
CA TYR A 910 11.88 12.22 -29.98
C TYR A 910 11.60 11.73 -28.55
N ALA A 911 12.43 12.17 -27.61
CA ALA A 911 12.18 11.97 -26.19
C ALA A 911 12.11 13.30 -25.44
N GLU A 912 11.25 13.35 -24.43
CA GLU A 912 11.14 14.46 -23.47
C GLU A 912 11.70 13.96 -22.13
N ALA A 913 12.83 14.52 -21.71
CA ALA A 913 13.40 14.27 -20.40
C ALA A 913 12.62 15.04 -19.31
N PRO A 914 12.62 14.58 -18.05
CA PRO A 914 11.87 15.23 -16.98
C PRO A 914 12.39 16.66 -16.69
N PRO A 915 11.60 17.49 -16.00
CA PRO A 915 12.08 18.76 -15.45
C PRO A 915 13.29 18.55 -14.53
N SER A 916 14.12 19.58 -14.44
CA SER A 916 15.38 19.71 -13.70
C SER A 916 16.56 18.87 -14.18
N VAL A 917 16.41 18.09 -15.27
CA VAL A 917 17.40 17.08 -15.67
C VAL A 917 18.76 17.67 -16.11
N ALA A 918 18.82 18.96 -16.38
CA ALA A 918 20.03 19.67 -16.77
C ALA A 918 20.22 21.00 -16.00
N ASP A 919 19.53 21.18 -14.87
CA ASP A 919 19.62 22.37 -14.04
C ASP A 919 20.83 22.34 -13.10
N PHE A 920 22.02 22.32 -13.70
CA PHE A 920 23.30 22.20 -13.01
C PHE A 920 24.25 23.36 -13.35
N ALA A 921 25.16 23.67 -12.41
CA ALA A 921 26.19 24.68 -12.64
C ALA A 921 27.20 24.25 -13.71
N GLU A 922 27.55 22.97 -13.67
CA GLU A 922 28.41 22.28 -14.63
C GLU A 922 27.63 21.09 -15.20
N LEU A 923 27.98 20.64 -16.39
CA LEU A 923 27.25 19.56 -17.06
C LEU A 923 28.16 18.85 -18.06
N THR A 924 28.17 17.52 -18.00
CA THR A 924 28.67 16.67 -19.09
C THR A 924 27.53 15.88 -19.69
N VAL A 925 27.36 15.95 -21.01
CA VAL A 925 26.40 15.12 -21.76
C VAL A 925 27.18 14.14 -22.62
N ASP A 926 26.94 12.83 -22.42
CA ASP A 926 27.59 11.74 -23.16
C ASP A 926 26.55 10.92 -23.92
N LEU A 927 26.75 10.77 -25.22
CA LEU A 927 25.83 10.02 -26.08
C LEU A 927 26.58 9.21 -27.14
N LEU A 928 26.08 8.02 -27.44
CA LEU A 928 26.59 7.17 -28.51
C LEU A 928 25.55 7.14 -29.64
N ILE A 929 25.95 7.67 -30.81
CA ILE A 929 25.04 7.84 -31.95
C ILE A 929 25.60 7.24 -33.23
N LYS A 930 24.70 6.90 -34.15
CA LYS A 930 25.00 6.58 -35.54
C LYS A 930 24.10 7.39 -36.45
N ARG A 931 24.62 8.50 -36.99
CA ARG A 931 23.83 9.36 -37.88
C ARG A 931 23.53 8.67 -39.21
N SER A 932 22.31 8.84 -39.71
CA SER A 932 21.85 8.24 -40.97
C SER A 932 21.80 9.28 -42.10
N GLY A 933 22.77 9.20 -43.01
CA GLY A 933 22.87 10.13 -44.14
C GLY A 933 23.36 11.53 -43.74
N ARG A 934 23.07 12.51 -44.60
CA ARG A 934 23.55 13.90 -44.46
C ARG A 934 22.56 14.85 -43.76
N LYS A 935 21.38 14.37 -43.36
CA LYS A 935 20.37 15.19 -42.68
C LYS A 935 20.88 15.56 -41.28
N GLY A 936 20.81 16.85 -40.95
CA GLY A 936 21.10 17.39 -39.62
C GLY A 936 19.98 17.16 -38.60
N GLY A 937 20.03 17.90 -37.50
CA GLY A 937 19.02 17.90 -36.44
C GLY A 937 19.64 18.19 -35.07
N ARG A 938 18.81 18.32 -34.03
CA ARG A 938 19.31 18.47 -32.66
C ARG A 938 19.44 17.13 -31.95
N LEU A 939 20.57 16.93 -31.30
CA LEU A 939 20.83 15.76 -30.48
C LEU A 939 20.18 15.91 -29.10
N PHE A 940 20.27 17.11 -28.53
CA PHE A 940 19.47 17.54 -27.37
C PHE A 940 19.17 19.04 -27.43
N ASP A 941 18.13 19.46 -26.72
CA ASP A 941 17.71 20.86 -26.58
C ASP A 941 16.99 21.10 -25.25
N PHE A 942 17.62 21.84 -24.34
CA PHE A 942 17.20 21.99 -22.93
C PHE A 942 16.98 23.45 -22.53
N GLY A 943 16.00 23.72 -21.67
CA GLY A 943 15.73 25.05 -21.10
C GLY A 943 14.25 25.40 -20.96
N THR A 944 13.93 26.68 -20.84
CA THR A 944 12.56 27.18 -20.56
C THR A 944 11.96 28.06 -21.67
N GLY A 945 12.71 28.40 -22.72
CA GLY A 945 12.21 29.20 -23.84
C GLY A 945 13.25 29.45 -24.92
N ASP A 946 12.86 29.87 -26.13
CA ASP A 946 13.80 30.08 -27.26
C ASP A 946 14.97 31.02 -26.96
N ALA A 947 14.81 31.95 -26.00
CA ALA A 947 15.83 32.87 -25.52
C ALA A 947 16.56 32.40 -24.24
N GLU A 948 16.11 31.28 -23.66
CA GLU A 948 16.56 30.66 -22.42
C GLU A 948 16.75 29.17 -22.67
N CYS A 949 17.85 28.83 -23.35
CA CYS A 949 18.11 27.51 -23.89
C CYS A 949 19.58 27.16 -24.04
N PHE A 950 19.89 25.87 -24.14
CA PHE A 950 21.11 25.39 -24.77
C PHE A 950 20.87 24.06 -25.49
N TYR A 951 21.58 23.84 -26.59
CA TYR A 951 21.37 22.67 -27.45
C TYR A 951 22.62 22.31 -28.24
N LEU A 952 22.73 21.03 -28.58
CA LEU A 952 23.74 20.51 -29.49
C LEU A 952 23.09 20.18 -30.83
N GLU A 953 23.52 20.89 -31.87
CA GLU A 953 23.04 20.73 -33.24
C GLU A 953 24.06 19.96 -34.08
N LEU A 954 23.56 19.00 -34.85
CA LEU A 954 24.27 18.39 -35.96
C LEU A 954 23.91 19.18 -37.23
N ALA A 955 24.87 19.94 -37.75
CA ALA A 955 24.66 20.79 -38.90
C ALA A 955 24.21 20.00 -40.14
N ASP A 956 23.21 20.53 -40.84
CA ASP A 956 22.70 19.89 -42.05
C ASP A 956 23.78 19.84 -43.14
N LYS A 957 23.81 18.73 -43.89
CA LYS A 957 24.78 18.42 -44.95
C LYS A 957 26.21 18.16 -44.49
N THR A 958 26.77 18.98 -43.59
CA THR A 958 28.16 18.84 -43.13
C THR A 958 28.28 17.77 -42.05
N GLY A 959 27.36 17.76 -41.07
CA GLY A 959 27.48 16.92 -39.87
C GLY A 959 28.45 17.43 -38.83
N GLU A 960 28.83 18.70 -38.92
CA GLU A 960 29.59 19.37 -37.87
C GLU A 960 28.73 19.52 -36.62
N LEU A 961 29.36 19.48 -35.46
CA LEU A 961 28.70 19.66 -34.17
C LEU A 961 28.77 21.14 -33.79
N ILE A 962 27.62 21.72 -33.46
CA ILE A 962 27.51 23.13 -33.05
C ILE A 962 26.73 23.19 -31.74
N LEU A 963 27.42 23.59 -30.68
CA LEU A 963 26.82 23.86 -29.38
C LEU A 963 26.43 25.34 -29.29
N ILE A 964 25.16 25.60 -28.99
CA ILE A 964 24.63 26.96 -28.84
C ILE A 964 23.90 27.08 -27.50
N ALA A 965 24.11 28.20 -26.81
CA ALA A 965 23.30 28.60 -25.66
C ALA A 965 22.77 30.02 -25.83
N ARG A 966 21.59 30.30 -25.29
CA ARG A 966 20.97 31.62 -25.23
C ARG A 966 20.46 31.90 -23.83
N HIS A 967 20.79 33.08 -23.32
CA HIS A 967 20.37 33.54 -21.99
C HIS A 967 20.41 35.06 -21.97
N LYS A 968 19.35 35.73 -21.47
CA LYS A 968 19.27 37.19 -21.33
C LYS A 968 19.71 37.97 -22.59
N GLY A 969 19.28 37.50 -23.76
CA GLY A 969 19.58 38.13 -25.05
C GLY A 969 21.00 37.91 -25.59
N LYS A 970 21.87 37.19 -24.87
CA LYS A 970 23.20 36.79 -25.35
C LYS A 970 23.13 35.42 -26.01
N THR A 971 23.95 35.20 -27.03
CA THR A 971 24.14 33.89 -27.69
C THR A 971 25.59 33.46 -27.54
N PHE A 972 25.81 32.24 -27.04
CA PHE A 972 27.11 31.60 -26.91
C PHE A 972 27.20 30.47 -27.94
N ARG A 973 28.38 30.26 -28.54
CA ARG A 973 28.56 29.28 -29.61
C ARG A 973 29.96 28.66 -29.60
N VAL A 974 30.01 27.33 -29.72
CA VAL A 974 31.22 26.55 -30.03
C VAL A 974 30.89 25.59 -31.17
N ALA A 975 31.74 25.53 -32.19
CA ALA A 975 31.58 24.62 -33.33
C ALA A 975 32.81 23.74 -33.46
N ALA A 976 32.62 22.47 -33.77
CA ALA A 976 33.66 21.45 -33.85
C ALA A 976 33.79 20.87 -35.26
N ALA A 977 35.04 20.63 -35.67
CA ALA A 977 35.42 19.92 -36.89
C ALA A 977 36.55 18.91 -36.56
N PRO A 978 36.66 17.78 -37.27
CA PRO A 978 35.85 17.33 -38.42
C PRO A 978 34.45 16.83 -38.02
N ALA A 979 33.57 16.68 -39.03
CA ALA A 979 32.18 16.24 -38.85
C ALA A 979 32.04 14.78 -38.37
N VAL A 980 30.92 14.47 -37.71
CA VAL A 980 30.57 13.10 -37.29
C VAL A 980 30.48 12.19 -38.54
N PRO A 981 31.15 11.03 -38.62
CA PRO A 981 31.03 10.17 -39.80
C PRO A 981 29.61 9.61 -40.01
N VAL A 982 29.20 9.42 -41.27
CA VAL A 982 27.88 8.85 -41.60
C VAL A 982 27.93 7.33 -41.45
N ASN A 983 26.88 6.72 -40.89
CA ASN A 983 26.75 5.28 -40.73
C ASN A 983 27.88 4.62 -39.91
N THR A 984 28.53 5.38 -39.03
CA THR A 984 29.51 4.89 -38.06
C THR A 984 29.02 5.24 -36.66
N TRP A 985 29.20 4.31 -35.72
CA TRP A 985 28.96 4.61 -34.30
C TRP A 985 30.04 5.56 -33.81
N SER A 986 29.63 6.72 -33.29
CA SER A 986 30.51 7.75 -32.76
C SER A 986 30.01 8.22 -31.40
N ARG A 987 30.92 8.30 -30.43
CA ARG A 987 30.66 8.82 -29.10
C ARG A 987 30.85 10.33 -29.10
N VAL A 988 29.78 11.07 -28.83
CA VAL A 988 29.78 12.52 -28.75
C VAL A 988 29.65 12.92 -27.28
N ARG A 989 30.56 13.77 -26.81
CA ARG A 989 30.54 14.31 -25.45
C ARG A 989 30.62 15.83 -25.47
N VAL A 990 29.77 16.48 -24.68
CA VAL A 990 29.78 17.93 -24.46
C VAL A 990 30.04 18.21 -22.99
N GLU A 991 30.95 19.14 -22.71
CA GLU A 991 31.28 19.59 -21.36
C GLU A 991 31.03 21.10 -21.25
N LEU A 992 30.37 21.52 -20.17
CA LEU A 992 30.06 22.90 -19.82
C LEU A 992 30.50 23.14 -18.38
N ASP A 993 31.53 23.95 -18.16
CA ASP A 993 32.07 24.24 -16.81
C ASP A 993 31.63 25.63 -16.27
N GLY A 994 30.83 26.37 -17.05
CA GLY A 994 30.38 27.73 -16.72
C GLY A 994 31.26 28.86 -17.26
N ALA A 995 32.50 28.56 -17.65
CA ALA A 995 33.45 29.49 -18.27
C ALA A 995 33.82 29.08 -19.71
N THR A 996 33.92 27.78 -19.98
CA THR A 996 34.26 27.17 -21.27
C THR A 996 33.26 26.08 -21.65
N ALA A 997 33.24 25.78 -22.94
CA ALA A 997 32.53 24.65 -23.47
C ALA A 997 33.46 23.84 -24.37
N ALA A 998 33.39 22.52 -24.25
CA ALA A 998 34.18 21.59 -25.06
C ALA A 998 33.30 20.53 -25.73
N ILE A 999 33.69 20.13 -26.94
CA ILE A 999 33.03 19.09 -27.74
C ILE A 999 34.08 18.02 -28.06
N TYR A 1000 33.79 16.78 -27.71
CA TYR A 1000 34.62 15.61 -27.98
C TYR A 1000 33.93 14.65 -28.94
N LEU A 1001 34.72 14.02 -29.80
CA LEU A 1001 34.29 12.93 -30.69
C LEU A 1001 35.24 11.74 -30.49
N ASP A 1002 34.69 10.58 -30.13
CA ASP A 1002 35.44 9.34 -29.91
C ASP A 1002 36.63 9.52 -28.94
N GLY A 1003 36.42 10.34 -27.90
CA GLY A 1003 37.41 10.66 -26.86
C GLY A 1003 38.39 11.80 -27.21
N LYS A 1004 38.41 12.27 -28.47
CA LYS A 1004 39.28 13.38 -28.90
C LYS A 1004 38.57 14.72 -28.75
N GLU A 1005 39.25 15.70 -28.13
CA GLU A 1005 38.78 17.10 -28.09
C GLU A 1005 38.79 17.68 -29.51
N LEU A 1006 37.62 18.08 -30.02
CA LEU A 1006 37.50 18.70 -31.35
C LEU A 1006 37.40 20.22 -31.27
N ALA A 1007 36.84 20.74 -30.18
CA ALA A 1007 36.77 22.18 -29.93
C ALA A 1007 36.68 22.44 -28.44
N LYS A 1008 37.33 23.52 -27.99
CA LYS A 1008 37.19 24.12 -26.66
C LYS A 1008 37.27 25.63 -26.80
N GLY A 1009 36.36 26.36 -26.17
CA GLY A 1009 36.31 27.81 -26.29
C GLY A 1009 35.62 28.50 -25.13
N ALA A 1010 35.82 29.81 -25.02
CA ALA A 1010 35.15 30.64 -24.03
C ALA A 1010 33.62 30.57 -24.21
N PHE A 1011 32.92 30.24 -23.14
CA PHE A 1011 31.49 29.98 -23.11
C PHE A 1011 30.96 30.31 -21.70
N ALA A 1012 30.89 31.59 -21.38
CA ALA A 1012 30.50 32.09 -20.06
C ALA A 1012 28.99 31.93 -19.78
N PHE A 1013 28.53 30.68 -19.74
CA PHE A 1013 27.15 30.25 -19.60
C PHE A 1013 27.09 29.02 -18.71
N ARG A 1014 26.18 29.02 -17.73
CA ARG A 1014 25.89 27.85 -16.89
C ARG A 1014 24.55 27.25 -17.29
N PRO A 1015 24.43 25.92 -17.48
CA PRO A 1015 23.17 25.25 -17.84
C PRO A 1015 21.98 25.65 -16.96
N ARG A 1016 22.17 25.70 -15.64
CA ARG A 1016 21.16 26.15 -14.65
C ARG A 1016 20.53 27.52 -14.89
N ASP A 1017 21.21 28.43 -15.60
CA ASP A 1017 20.77 29.83 -15.69
C ASP A 1017 19.54 29.99 -16.60
N VAL A 1018 19.23 28.98 -17.43
CA VAL A 1018 18.04 28.96 -18.30
C VAL A 1018 16.82 28.30 -17.66
N PHE A 1019 16.93 27.84 -16.39
CA PHE A 1019 15.87 27.16 -15.64
C PHE A 1019 15.28 28.06 -14.54
N GLY A 1020 14.92 29.30 -14.85
CA GLY A 1020 14.45 30.28 -13.86
C GLY A 1020 12.93 30.36 -13.69
N GLY A 1021 12.45 30.50 -12.45
CA GLY A 1021 11.06 30.80 -12.11
C GLY A 1021 10.08 29.63 -12.32
N ASP A 1022 8.83 29.96 -12.68
CA ASP A 1022 7.74 28.98 -12.92
C ASP A 1022 7.49 28.63 -14.40
N ARG A 1023 8.49 28.86 -15.24
CA ARG A 1023 8.36 28.53 -16.67
C ARG A 1023 8.37 27.01 -16.83
N ALA A 1024 7.48 26.51 -17.68
CA ALA A 1024 7.54 25.10 -18.08
C ALA A 1024 8.92 24.78 -18.66
N GLU A 1025 9.48 23.65 -18.26
CA GLU A 1025 10.77 23.20 -18.77
C GLU A 1025 10.59 22.29 -19.98
N GLY A 1026 11.30 22.59 -21.06
CA GLY A 1026 11.31 21.81 -22.29
C GLY A 1026 12.69 21.18 -22.47
N ASN A 1027 12.79 19.90 -22.13
CA ASN A 1027 14.03 19.14 -22.21
C ASN A 1027 13.89 18.02 -23.26
N PHE A 1028 14.43 18.24 -24.45
CA PHE A 1028 14.21 17.37 -25.61
C PHE A 1028 15.49 16.63 -26.03
N ILE A 1029 15.34 15.37 -26.43
CA ILE A 1029 16.38 14.53 -27.01
C ILE A 1029 15.92 14.11 -28.41
N ALA A 1030 16.85 14.14 -29.38
CA ALA A 1030 16.60 13.83 -30.79
C ALA A 1030 15.63 14.79 -31.52
N CYS A 1031 15.31 15.95 -30.95
CA CYS A 1031 14.61 17.03 -31.65
C CYS A 1031 14.94 18.40 -31.07
N GLY A 1032 14.54 19.46 -31.79
CA GLY A 1032 14.48 20.81 -31.23
C GLY A 1032 13.19 21.06 -30.48
N ARG A 1033 13.22 22.04 -29.57
CA ARG A 1033 12.08 22.43 -28.71
C ARG A 1033 10.80 22.81 -29.45
N ASN A 1034 10.93 23.25 -30.70
CA ASN A 1034 9.80 23.60 -31.58
C ASN A 1034 9.25 22.40 -32.36
N GLN A 1035 9.78 21.19 -32.11
CA GLN A 1035 9.37 19.96 -32.77
C GLN A 1035 9.53 20.02 -34.30
N ASP A 1036 10.69 20.52 -34.77
CA ASP A 1036 11.02 20.76 -36.18
C ASP A 1036 12.38 20.14 -36.61
N LEU A 1037 13.41 20.23 -35.77
CA LEU A 1037 14.80 19.79 -36.04
C LEU A 1037 15.09 18.36 -35.54
N PHE A 1038 14.37 17.37 -36.08
CA PHE A 1038 14.49 15.97 -35.66
C PHE A 1038 15.77 15.27 -36.14
N PHE A 1039 16.44 14.57 -35.22
CA PHE A 1039 17.58 13.71 -35.51
C PHE A 1039 17.16 12.45 -36.27
N LYS A 1040 17.90 12.11 -37.33
CA LYS A 1040 17.76 10.88 -38.08
C LYS A 1040 18.94 9.96 -37.84
N GLY A 1041 18.75 8.88 -37.10
CA GLY A 1041 19.83 7.96 -36.79
C GLY A 1041 19.50 7.01 -35.66
N LEU A 1042 20.55 6.36 -35.15
CA LEU A 1042 20.48 5.45 -34.03
C LEU A 1042 21.13 6.09 -32.81
N MET A 1043 20.61 5.81 -31.62
CA MET A 1043 21.17 6.22 -30.34
C MET A 1043 21.17 5.02 -29.39
N ASP A 1044 22.36 4.66 -28.90
CA ASP A 1044 22.56 3.57 -27.95
C ASP A 1044 22.32 4.07 -26.53
N HIS A 1045 23.00 5.16 -26.13
CA HIS A 1045 22.77 5.78 -24.83
C HIS A 1045 22.75 7.30 -24.89
N PHE A 1046 22.11 7.88 -23.88
CA PHE A 1046 22.18 9.30 -23.54
C PHE A 1046 22.36 9.43 -22.03
N ARG A 1047 23.45 10.09 -21.60
CA ARG A 1047 23.83 10.22 -20.20
C ARG A 1047 24.07 11.67 -19.86
N ILE A 1048 23.67 12.04 -18.64
CA ILE A 1048 23.94 13.35 -18.07
C ILE A 1048 24.72 13.16 -16.80
N TYR A 1049 25.84 13.86 -16.70
CA TYR A 1049 26.64 14.03 -15.51
C TYR A 1049 26.56 15.51 -15.10
N ARG A 1050 26.55 15.76 -13.80
CA ARG A 1050 26.31 17.10 -13.25
C ARG A 1050 27.60 17.87 -12.88
N GLU A 1051 28.73 17.35 -13.35
CA GLU A 1051 30.07 17.95 -13.25
C GLU A 1051 30.88 17.65 -14.52
N VAL A 1052 32.00 18.37 -14.69
CA VAL A 1052 33.01 18.12 -15.73
C VAL A 1052 34.19 17.35 -15.12
N HIS A 1053 34.68 16.32 -15.80
CA HIS A 1053 35.70 15.41 -15.27
C HIS A 1053 37.05 15.59 -15.94
N GLU A 1054 38.13 15.67 -15.16
CA GLU A 1054 39.50 15.68 -15.68
C GLU A 1054 39.84 14.39 -16.44
N ASN A 1055 39.39 13.23 -15.93
CA ASN A 1055 39.57 11.92 -16.56
C ASN A 1055 38.24 11.21 -16.77
N PHE A 1056 37.47 11.67 -17.76
CA PHE A 1056 36.18 11.06 -18.11
C PHE A 1056 36.27 9.57 -18.49
N GLY A 1057 37.39 9.13 -19.09
CA GLY A 1057 37.58 7.73 -19.47
C GLY A 1057 37.62 6.76 -18.29
N ALA A 1058 37.95 7.24 -17.09
CA ALA A 1058 37.91 6.43 -15.87
C ALA A 1058 36.48 6.08 -15.40
N LEU A 1059 35.45 6.71 -16.00
CA LEU A 1059 34.04 6.47 -15.67
C LEU A 1059 33.42 5.32 -16.47
N ASP A 1060 34.16 4.71 -17.40
CA ASP A 1060 33.69 3.57 -18.19
C ASP A 1060 34.02 2.21 -17.51
N PRO A 1061 33.10 1.22 -17.55
CA PRO A 1061 31.73 1.33 -18.04
C PRO A 1061 30.86 2.12 -17.04
N ALA A 1062 29.91 2.90 -17.56
CA ALA A 1062 28.97 3.61 -16.71
C ALA A 1062 28.24 2.63 -15.76
N PRO A 1063 28.06 2.98 -14.48
CA PRO A 1063 27.43 2.09 -13.52
C PRO A 1063 25.99 1.76 -13.92
N PHE A 1064 25.67 0.46 -13.92
CA PHE A 1064 24.34 -0.07 -14.21
C PHE A 1064 23.60 -0.33 -12.89
N ALA A 1065 22.48 0.36 -12.61
CA ALA A 1065 21.61 -0.02 -11.51
C ALA A 1065 20.71 -1.21 -11.92
N LEU A 1066 20.46 -2.15 -11.01
CA LEU A 1066 19.59 -3.34 -11.19
C LEU A 1066 18.10 -2.99 -11.47
N THR A 1067 17.80 -1.77 -11.90
CA THR A 1067 16.46 -1.16 -11.90
C THR A 1067 15.54 -1.66 -12.99
N GLN A 1068 16.07 -2.37 -13.97
CA GLN A 1068 15.24 -2.99 -14.97
C GLN A 1068 14.54 -4.19 -14.35
N VAL A 1069 13.22 -4.26 -14.56
CA VAL A 1069 12.55 -5.55 -14.73
C VAL A 1069 13.44 -6.29 -15.71
N GLN A 1070 14.30 -7.20 -15.19
CA GLN A 1070 14.94 -8.16 -16.05
C GLN A 1070 13.78 -8.73 -16.84
N GLU A 1071 13.85 -8.58 -18.16
CA GLU A 1071 13.15 -9.46 -19.09
C GLU A 1071 13.08 -10.80 -18.36
N TRP A 1072 11.88 -11.32 -18.11
CA TRP A 1072 11.72 -12.69 -17.63
C TRP A 1072 12.77 -13.50 -18.35
N SER A 1073 13.83 -13.90 -17.64
CA SER A 1073 15.02 -14.29 -18.37
C SER A 1073 14.61 -15.49 -19.22
N GLU A 1074 15.23 -15.72 -20.37
CA GLU A 1074 15.01 -16.99 -21.07
C GLU A 1074 15.22 -18.15 -20.09
N ASN A 1075 16.08 -17.97 -19.09
CA ASN A 1075 16.24 -18.89 -17.96
C ASN A 1075 15.06 -18.90 -16.95
N ASP A 1076 14.28 -17.83 -16.75
CA ASP A 1076 13.08 -17.81 -15.91
C ASP A 1076 11.86 -18.34 -16.65
N GLN A 1077 11.75 -18.08 -17.97
CA GLN A 1077 10.75 -18.71 -18.83
C GLN A 1077 11.10 -20.19 -19.03
N GLU A 1078 12.36 -20.56 -19.24
CA GLU A 1078 12.83 -21.95 -19.26
C GLU A 1078 12.68 -22.60 -17.87
N ARG A 1079 12.88 -21.86 -16.77
CA ARG A 1079 12.56 -22.36 -15.41
C ARG A 1079 11.06 -22.52 -15.20
N ALA A 1080 10.21 -21.63 -15.71
CA ALA A 1080 8.75 -21.73 -15.64
C ALA A 1080 8.23 -22.86 -16.52
N ASP A 1081 8.79 -23.05 -17.71
CA ASP A 1081 8.48 -24.13 -18.66
C ASP A 1081 8.99 -25.48 -18.13
N THR A 1082 10.19 -25.51 -17.53
CA THR A 1082 10.75 -26.67 -16.83
C THR A 1082 9.95 -26.98 -15.57
N TRP A 1083 9.48 -25.97 -14.84
CA TRP A 1083 8.64 -26.13 -13.67
C TRP A 1083 7.23 -26.60 -14.06
N ASP A 1084 6.65 -26.08 -15.13
CA ASP A 1084 5.33 -26.48 -15.62
C ASP A 1084 5.39 -27.88 -16.28
N ALA A 1085 6.52 -28.24 -16.90
CA ALA A 1085 6.83 -29.61 -17.32
C ALA A 1085 7.03 -30.55 -16.12
N ARG A 1086 7.76 -30.12 -15.08
CA ARG A 1086 7.89 -30.86 -13.80
C ARG A 1086 6.56 -30.99 -13.08
N ARG A 1087 5.71 -29.96 -13.10
CA ARG A 1087 4.37 -29.93 -12.50
C ARG A 1087 3.42 -30.85 -13.26
N LYS A 1088 3.39 -30.81 -14.59
CA LYS A 1088 2.61 -31.74 -15.43
C LYS A 1088 3.10 -33.18 -15.26
N ALA A 1089 4.41 -33.39 -15.14
CA ALA A 1089 4.99 -34.70 -14.83
C ALA A 1089 4.63 -35.16 -13.40
N LYS A 1090 4.67 -34.26 -12.41
CA LYS A 1090 4.29 -34.53 -11.02
C LYS A 1090 2.78 -34.75 -10.87
N GLU A 1091 1.94 -34.04 -11.61
CA GLU A 1091 0.50 -34.27 -11.70
C GLU A 1091 0.19 -35.62 -12.35
N ALA A 1092 0.92 -36.00 -13.40
CA ALA A 1092 0.81 -37.33 -14.02
C ALA A 1092 1.33 -38.46 -13.11
N GLU A 1093 2.35 -38.19 -12.27
CA GLU A 1093 2.86 -39.09 -11.23
C GLU A 1093 1.87 -39.22 -10.06
N LEU A 1094 1.37 -38.09 -9.54
CA LEU A 1094 0.36 -38.02 -8.46
C LEU A 1094 -0.97 -38.67 -8.87
N ASN A 1095 -1.39 -38.52 -10.13
CA ASN A 1095 -2.57 -39.21 -10.67
C ASN A 1095 -2.38 -40.74 -10.80
N ARG A 1096 -1.13 -41.23 -10.90
CA ARG A 1096 -0.81 -42.68 -10.87
C ARG A 1096 -0.61 -43.19 -9.44
N ASP A 1097 -0.06 -42.38 -8.54
CA ASP A 1097 0.03 -42.66 -7.11
C ASP A 1097 -1.34 -42.74 -6.44
N ALA A 1098 -2.31 -41.93 -6.85
CA ALA A 1098 -3.70 -42.05 -6.38
C ALA A 1098 -4.31 -43.43 -6.68
N LYS A 1099 -4.01 -44.02 -7.85
CA LYS A 1099 -4.39 -45.41 -8.18
C LYS A 1099 -3.61 -46.43 -7.35
N LEU A 1100 -2.33 -46.18 -7.06
CA LEU A 1100 -1.50 -47.05 -6.23
C LEU A 1100 -1.96 -47.09 -4.76
N VAL A 1101 -2.34 -45.93 -4.23
CA VAL A 1101 -2.91 -45.74 -2.89
C VAL A 1101 -4.30 -46.37 -2.81
N ALA A 1102 -5.15 -46.20 -3.82
CA ALA A 1102 -6.45 -46.87 -3.90
C ALA A 1102 -6.32 -48.40 -3.93
N LEU A 1103 -5.40 -48.95 -4.73
CA LEU A 1103 -5.10 -50.39 -4.75
C LEU A 1103 -4.54 -50.87 -3.40
N GLY A 1104 -3.66 -50.10 -2.77
CA GLY A 1104 -3.12 -50.40 -1.44
C GLY A 1104 -4.18 -50.37 -0.33
N ALA A 1105 -5.12 -49.43 -0.37
CA ALA A 1105 -6.26 -49.36 0.53
C ALA A 1105 -7.18 -50.58 0.33
N ARG A 1106 -7.46 -50.96 -0.93
CA ARG A 1106 -8.29 -52.13 -1.24
C ARG A 1106 -7.66 -53.45 -0.80
N VAL A 1107 -6.34 -53.60 -0.93
CA VAL A 1107 -5.62 -54.76 -0.37
C VAL A 1107 -5.76 -54.81 1.15
N LYS A 1108 -5.65 -53.66 1.83
CA LYS A 1108 -5.82 -53.59 3.30
C LYS A 1108 -7.25 -53.92 3.75
N GLU A 1109 -8.26 -53.47 3.01
CA GLU A 1109 -9.67 -53.82 3.27
C GLU A 1109 -9.91 -55.31 3.12
N LEU A 1110 -9.53 -55.91 1.98
CA LEU A 1110 -9.70 -57.34 1.75
C LEU A 1110 -8.88 -58.19 2.75
N ALA A 1111 -7.68 -57.74 3.13
CA ALA A 1111 -6.90 -58.39 4.18
C ALA A 1111 -7.52 -58.24 5.57
N LYS A 1112 -8.34 -57.21 5.80
CA LYS A 1112 -9.14 -57.07 7.02
C LYS A 1112 -10.32 -58.05 6.98
N GLU A 1113 -11.09 -58.11 5.90
CA GLU A 1113 -12.19 -59.08 5.73
C GLU A 1113 -11.70 -60.53 5.90
N LYS A 1114 -10.52 -60.85 5.34
CA LYS A 1114 -9.86 -62.14 5.51
C LYS A 1114 -9.52 -62.45 6.98
N ARG A 1115 -9.03 -61.46 7.74
CA ARG A 1115 -8.72 -61.60 9.17
C ARG A 1115 -9.99 -61.69 10.01
N ASP A 1116 -11.04 -60.96 9.66
CA ASP A 1116 -12.33 -61.00 10.35
C ASP A 1116 -13.00 -62.37 10.19
N LEU A 1117 -12.82 -63.06 9.06
CA LEU A 1117 -13.23 -64.46 8.85
C LEU A 1117 -12.49 -65.44 9.78
N GLU A 1118 -11.17 -65.27 9.94
CA GLU A 1118 -10.37 -66.06 10.88
C GLU A 1118 -10.80 -65.78 12.34
N GLN A 1119 -11.10 -64.51 12.65
CA GLN A 1119 -11.53 -64.08 13.97
C GLN A 1119 -12.92 -64.62 14.32
N LYS A 1120 -13.88 -64.61 13.39
CA LYS A 1120 -15.24 -65.15 13.59
C LYS A 1120 -15.20 -66.63 13.94
N THR A 1121 -14.38 -67.42 13.23
CA THR A 1121 -14.20 -68.85 13.52
C THR A 1121 -13.55 -69.07 14.90
N ARG A 1122 -12.66 -68.18 15.31
CA ARG A 1122 -12.00 -68.21 16.62
C ARG A 1122 -12.95 -67.87 17.76
N VAL A 1123 -13.92 -66.97 17.51
CA VAL A 1123 -15.01 -66.66 18.44
C VAL A 1123 -15.99 -67.84 18.55
N GLU A 1124 -16.37 -68.48 17.44
CA GLU A 1124 -17.19 -69.71 17.44
C GLU A 1124 -16.49 -70.85 18.19
N PHE A 1125 -15.17 -71.01 18.03
CA PHE A 1125 -14.39 -71.99 18.77
C PHE A 1125 -14.38 -71.70 20.28
N ASN A 1126 -14.26 -70.44 20.67
CA ASN A 1126 -14.28 -70.04 22.08
C ASN A 1126 -15.67 -70.18 22.73
N ALA A 1127 -16.74 -70.32 21.94
CA ALA A 1127 -18.10 -70.49 22.42
C ALA A 1127 -18.48 -71.96 22.73
N LEU A 1128 -17.58 -72.91 22.48
CA LEU A 1128 -17.79 -74.32 22.84
C LEU A 1128 -17.76 -74.48 24.39
N PRO A 1129 -18.74 -75.16 25.01
CA PRO A 1129 -18.83 -75.25 26.47
C PRO A 1129 -17.64 -75.99 27.08
N SER A 1130 -16.95 -75.34 28.01
CA SER A 1130 -15.79 -75.88 28.72
C SER A 1130 -16.20 -76.74 29.91
N THR A 1131 -16.27 -78.06 29.74
CA THR A 1131 -16.33 -78.99 30.88
C THR A 1131 -15.17 -79.99 30.82
N VAL A 1132 -13.93 -79.54 31.05
CA VAL A 1132 -12.82 -80.44 31.40
C VAL A 1132 -11.80 -79.71 32.29
N LYS A 1133 -11.53 -80.27 33.48
CA LYS A 1133 -10.37 -79.97 34.32
C LYS A 1133 -9.16 -80.78 33.83
N ALA A 1134 -7.97 -80.19 33.91
CA ALA A 1134 -6.62 -80.75 33.70
C ALA A 1134 -5.94 -80.45 32.35
N GLU A 1135 -4.62 -80.23 32.45
CA GLU A 1135 -3.71 -79.68 31.42
C GLU A 1135 -3.62 -80.49 30.12
N GLU A 1136 -4.10 -81.74 30.08
CA GLU A 1136 -4.22 -82.52 28.84
C GLU A 1136 -5.28 -81.97 27.87
N GLY A 1137 -6.34 -81.34 28.38
CA GLY A 1137 -7.38 -80.72 27.55
C GLY A 1137 -6.89 -79.52 26.73
N ILE A 1138 -5.86 -78.81 27.21
CA ILE A 1138 -5.27 -77.67 26.49
C ILE A 1138 -4.46 -78.14 25.28
N LYS A 1139 -3.82 -79.31 25.35
CA LYS A 1139 -3.05 -79.88 24.24
C LYS A 1139 -3.98 -80.35 23.12
N GLU A 1140 -5.11 -80.94 23.49
CA GLU A 1140 -6.16 -81.36 22.56
C GLU A 1140 -6.90 -80.17 21.92
N LEU A 1141 -7.22 -79.13 22.70
CA LEU A 1141 -7.82 -77.89 22.20
C LEU A 1141 -6.87 -77.15 21.25
N LYS A 1142 -5.56 -77.10 21.54
CA LYS A 1142 -4.55 -76.53 20.61
C LYS A 1142 -4.44 -77.33 19.31
N ALA A 1143 -4.52 -78.66 19.36
CA ALA A 1143 -4.58 -79.50 18.16
C ALA A 1143 -5.85 -79.23 17.34
N LYS A 1144 -7.02 -79.08 18.00
CA LYS A 1144 -8.30 -78.73 17.35
C LYS A 1144 -8.29 -77.32 16.73
N VAL A 1145 -7.64 -76.32 17.36
CA VAL A 1145 -7.41 -74.99 16.76
C VAL A 1145 -6.57 -75.10 15.48
N GLY A 1146 -5.54 -75.95 15.47
CA GLY A 1146 -4.73 -76.21 14.28
C GLY A 1146 -5.53 -76.78 13.11
N VAL A 1147 -6.46 -77.70 13.39
CA VAL A 1147 -7.35 -78.34 12.39
C VAL A 1147 -8.46 -77.39 11.90
N LEU A 1148 -9.03 -76.57 12.78
CA LEU A 1148 -10.02 -75.56 12.39
C LEU A 1148 -9.40 -74.45 11.53
N THR A 1149 -8.21 -73.98 11.90
CA THR A 1149 -7.47 -72.96 11.13
C THR A 1149 -7.09 -73.51 9.75
N SER A 1150 -6.75 -74.80 9.63
CA SER A 1150 -6.47 -75.41 8.33
C SER A 1150 -7.74 -75.60 7.49
N ARG A 1151 -8.90 -75.91 8.09
CA ARG A 1151 -10.20 -75.94 7.40
C ARG A 1151 -10.64 -74.57 6.88
N VAL A 1152 -10.53 -73.51 7.68
CA VAL A 1152 -10.83 -72.13 7.23
C VAL A 1152 -9.94 -71.72 6.06
N ARG A 1153 -8.65 -72.08 6.10
CA ARG A 1153 -7.73 -71.85 4.98
C ARG A 1153 -8.04 -72.70 3.75
N GLN A 1154 -8.81 -73.78 3.91
CA GLN A 1154 -9.30 -74.62 2.82
C GLN A 1154 -10.67 -74.19 2.29
N ASP A 1155 -11.39 -73.32 3.03
CA ASP A 1155 -12.68 -72.75 2.66
C ASP A 1155 -12.58 -71.97 1.33
N ASN A 1156 -13.58 -72.17 0.48
CA ASN A 1156 -13.61 -71.59 -0.86
C ASN A 1156 -13.67 -70.06 -0.83
N GLU A 1157 -14.32 -69.44 0.16
CA GLU A 1157 -14.35 -67.98 0.26
C GLU A 1157 -13.01 -67.42 0.71
N TYR A 1158 -12.35 -68.05 1.69
CA TYR A 1158 -11.02 -67.64 2.14
C TYR A 1158 -9.97 -67.77 1.04
N LYS A 1159 -10.01 -68.85 0.26
CA LYS A 1159 -9.15 -69.06 -0.92
C LYS A 1159 -9.42 -68.00 -2.00
N LYS A 1160 -10.68 -67.75 -2.35
CA LYS A 1160 -11.05 -66.71 -3.33
C LYS A 1160 -10.60 -65.31 -2.89
N LEU A 1161 -10.68 -64.99 -1.60
CA LEU A 1161 -10.19 -63.73 -1.05
C LEU A 1161 -8.66 -63.65 -1.13
N ALA A 1162 -7.96 -64.74 -0.81
CA ALA A 1162 -6.50 -64.80 -0.95
C ALA A 1162 -6.04 -64.63 -2.40
N GLU A 1163 -6.74 -65.26 -3.35
CA GLU A 1163 -6.48 -65.11 -4.79
C GLU A 1163 -6.76 -63.69 -5.29
N ARG A 1164 -7.86 -63.06 -4.84
CA ARG A 1164 -8.17 -61.66 -5.16
C ARG A 1164 -7.14 -60.69 -4.61
N ILE A 1165 -6.68 -60.88 -3.37
CA ILE A 1165 -5.60 -60.08 -2.78
C ILE A 1165 -4.34 -60.22 -3.63
N GLN A 1166 -3.95 -61.44 -4.00
CA GLN A 1166 -2.77 -61.67 -4.85
C GLN A 1166 -2.90 -61.06 -6.24
N ALA A 1167 -4.09 -61.09 -6.86
CA ALA A 1167 -4.33 -60.48 -8.16
C ALA A 1167 -4.18 -58.95 -8.12
N ILE A 1168 -4.76 -58.31 -7.10
CA ILE A 1168 -4.68 -56.85 -6.90
C ILE A 1168 -3.24 -56.43 -6.52
N GLU A 1169 -2.54 -57.24 -5.71
CA GLU A 1169 -1.13 -57.01 -5.41
C GLU A 1169 -0.24 -57.14 -6.66
N ARG A 1170 -0.56 -58.07 -7.57
CA ARG A 1170 0.14 -58.22 -8.84
C ARG A 1170 -0.06 -56.98 -9.72
N GLN A 1171 -1.29 -56.48 -9.84
CA GLN A 1171 -1.59 -55.21 -10.52
C GLN A 1171 -0.87 -54.02 -9.90
N ARG A 1172 -0.82 -53.94 -8.56
CA ARG A 1172 -0.08 -52.90 -7.83
C ARG A 1172 1.42 -52.95 -8.15
N ARG A 1173 2.03 -54.15 -8.14
CA ARG A 1173 3.46 -54.34 -8.45
C ARG A 1173 3.79 -54.04 -9.92
N GLU A 1174 2.91 -54.38 -10.86
CA GLU A 1174 3.09 -54.04 -12.27
C GLU A 1174 3.01 -52.53 -12.49
N LEU A 1175 2.06 -51.86 -11.83
CA LEU A 1175 1.94 -50.40 -11.87
C LEU A 1175 3.16 -49.71 -11.22
N GLU A 1176 3.65 -50.21 -10.09
CA GLU A 1176 4.91 -49.74 -9.46
C GLU A 1176 6.12 -49.91 -10.40
N LYS A 1177 6.19 -51.03 -11.13
CA LYS A 1177 7.26 -51.31 -12.10
C LYS A 1177 7.14 -50.41 -13.33
N ALA A 1178 5.93 -50.13 -13.81
CA ALA A 1178 5.67 -49.22 -14.92
C ALA A 1178 6.03 -47.76 -14.56
N ILE A 1179 5.75 -47.33 -13.32
CA ILE A 1179 6.15 -46.01 -12.81
C ILE A 1179 7.68 -45.89 -12.80
N ARG A 1180 8.38 -46.87 -12.20
CA ARG A 1180 9.85 -46.90 -12.14
C ARG A 1180 10.52 -46.90 -13.52
N ASN A 1181 9.90 -47.55 -14.51
CA ASN A 1181 10.45 -47.65 -15.85
C ASN A 1181 10.03 -46.52 -16.80
N SER A 1182 9.16 -45.62 -16.35
CA SER A 1182 8.66 -44.51 -17.17
C SER A 1182 9.76 -43.50 -17.52
N THR A 1183 9.65 -42.89 -18.69
CA THR A 1183 10.61 -41.89 -19.19
C THR A 1183 10.77 -40.72 -18.22
N ALA A 1184 9.70 -40.32 -17.52
CA ALA A 1184 9.72 -39.27 -16.50
C ALA A 1184 10.54 -39.67 -15.25
N SER A 1185 10.40 -40.91 -14.76
CA SER A 1185 11.17 -41.38 -13.59
C SER A 1185 12.66 -41.55 -13.91
N LYS A 1186 12.99 -41.99 -15.14
CA LYS A 1186 14.37 -42.10 -15.62
C LYS A 1186 15.02 -40.74 -15.88
N ALA A 1187 14.27 -39.74 -16.31
CA ALA A 1187 14.75 -38.36 -16.44
C ALA A 1187 15.07 -37.73 -15.07
N LEU A 1188 14.30 -38.08 -14.03
CA LEU A 1188 14.52 -37.60 -12.66
C LEU A 1188 15.77 -38.22 -12.02
N SER A 1189 16.05 -39.52 -12.25
CA SER A 1189 17.21 -40.20 -11.66
C SER A 1189 18.53 -39.65 -12.20
N VAL A 1190 18.61 -39.35 -13.50
CA VAL A 1190 19.81 -38.76 -14.12
C VAL A 1190 20.12 -37.36 -13.55
N SER A 1191 19.08 -36.55 -13.29
CA SER A 1191 19.24 -35.22 -12.68
C SER A 1191 19.61 -35.30 -11.19
N LEU A 1192 19.08 -36.29 -10.46
CA LEU A 1192 19.35 -36.46 -9.03
C LEU A 1192 20.75 -37.03 -8.78
N ASP A 1193 21.22 -37.95 -9.61
CA ASP A 1193 22.57 -38.52 -9.54
C ASP A 1193 23.63 -37.45 -9.86
N ALA A 1194 23.37 -36.56 -10.83
CA ALA A 1194 24.24 -35.44 -11.15
C ALA A 1194 24.33 -34.42 -10.00
N VAL A 1195 23.21 -34.15 -9.31
CA VAL A 1195 23.16 -33.24 -8.15
C VAL A 1195 23.84 -33.88 -6.94
N ASN A 1196 23.60 -35.16 -6.66
CA ASN A 1196 24.23 -35.89 -5.56
C ASN A 1196 25.74 -36.04 -5.76
N ALA A 1197 26.21 -36.23 -7.00
CA ALA A 1197 27.64 -36.26 -7.32
C ALA A 1197 28.30 -34.88 -7.13
N ARG A 1198 27.59 -33.78 -7.38
CA ARG A 1198 28.07 -32.41 -7.10
C ARG A 1198 28.11 -32.14 -5.59
N LYS A 1199 27.09 -32.56 -4.85
CA LYS A 1199 27.02 -32.45 -3.38
C LYS A 1199 28.17 -33.21 -2.70
N GLN A 1200 28.42 -34.46 -3.09
CA GLN A 1200 29.55 -35.23 -2.54
C GLN A 1200 30.92 -34.61 -2.83
N LYS A 1201 31.10 -34.02 -4.03
CA LYS A 1201 32.33 -33.29 -4.37
C LYS A 1201 32.50 -32.02 -3.54
N ALA A 1202 31.42 -31.30 -3.24
CA ALA A 1202 31.45 -30.13 -2.37
C ALA A 1202 31.78 -30.51 -0.91
N GLU A 1203 31.15 -31.57 -0.38
CA GLU A 1203 31.41 -32.07 0.98
C GLU A 1203 32.85 -32.57 1.16
N GLN A 1204 33.43 -33.25 0.15
CA GLN A 1204 34.84 -33.64 0.16
C GLN A 1204 35.80 -32.45 0.17
N ARG A 1205 35.48 -31.36 -0.56
CA ARG A 1205 36.28 -30.13 -0.57
C ARG A 1205 36.24 -29.42 0.78
N ILE A 1206 35.06 -29.33 1.39
CA ILE A 1206 34.86 -28.66 2.68
C ILE A 1206 35.63 -29.38 3.81
N ARG A 1207 35.65 -30.71 3.82
CA ARG A 1207 36.40 -31.49 4.82
C ARG A 1207 37.92 -31.27 4.78
N GLN A 1208 38.49 -30.82 3.66
CA GLN A 1208 39.93 -30.57 3.53
C GLN A 1208 40.37 -29.18 4.01
N LEU A 1209 39.42 -28.24 4.21
CA LEU A 1209 39.72 -26.85 4.56
C LEU A 1209 40.42 -26.66 5.91
N PRO A 1210 40.00 -27.31 7.01
CA PRO A 1210 40.63 -27.07 8.31
C PRO A 1210 42.10 -27.49 8.32
N THR A 1211 42.41 -28.64 7.70
CA THR A 1211 43.78 -29.14 7.59
C THR A 1211 44.64 -28.26 6.68
N LEU A 1212 44.08 -27.78 5.57
CA LEU A 1212 44.80 -26.90 4.64
C LEU A 1212 45.12 -25.54 5.28
N VAL A 1213 44.16 -24.95 6.00
CA VAL A 1213 44.34 -23.67 6.71
C VAL A 1213 45.39 -23.81 7.82
N GLU A 1214 45.36 -24.90 8.58
CA GLU A 1214 46.34 -25.13 9.64
C GLU A 1214 47.76 -25.37 9.09
N THR A 1215 47.86 -26.10 7.97
CA THR A 1215 49.17 -26.31 7.29
C THR A 1215 49.71 -25.00 6.70
N MET A 1216 48.84 -24.11 6.22
CA MET A 1216 49.21 -22.77 5.76
C MET A 1216 49.69 -21.87 6.90
N ARG A 1217 49.07 -21.99 8.08
CA ARG A 1217 49.48 -21.26 9.29
C ARG A 1217 50.88 -21.69 9.72
N LEU A 1218 51.12 -23.01 9.85
CA LEU A 1218 52.42 -23.58 10.21
C LEU A 1218 53.53 -23.23 9.19
N ALA A 1219 53.25 -23.31 7.88
CA ALA A 1219 54.20 -22.90 6.84
C ALA A 1219 54.54 -21.39 6.91
N GLY A 1220 53.60 -20.57 7.41
CA GLY A 1220 53.85 -19.15 7.68
C GLY A 1220 54.74 -18.91 8.90
N GLU A 1221 54.64 -19.75 9.93
CA GLU A 1221 55.46 -19.67 11.16
C GLU A 1221 56.89 -20.19 10.93
N GLU A 1222 57.08 -21.17 10.04
CA GLU A 1222 58.39 -21.71 9.65
C GLU A 1222 59.14 -20.83 8.63
N GLY A 1223 58.53 -19.78 8.09
CA GLY A 1223 59.15 -18.87 7.12
C GLY A 1223 59.26 -19.41 5.68
N ASP A 1224 58.65 -20.56 5.37
CA ASP A 1224 58.65 -21.18 4.03
C ASP A 1224 57.57 -20.54 3.13
N LEU A 1225 57.91 -19.38 2.58
CA LEU A 1225 57.06 -18.56 1.72
C LEU A 1225 56.62 -19.29 0.43
N GLN A 1226 57.43 -20.23 -0.06
CA GLN A 1226 57.13 -20.96 -1.30
C GLN A 1226 56.01 -21.97 -1.04
N LYS A 1227 56.10 -22.72 0.05
CA LYS A 1227 55.06 -23.67 0.49
C LYS A 1227 53.76 -22.96 0.84
N LYS A 1228 53.81 -21.80 1.51
CA LYS A 1228 52.62 -20.98 1.79
C LYS A 1228 51.94 -20.47 0.52
N ARG A 1229 52.71 -20.04 -0.49
CA ARG A 1229 52.16 -19.59 -1.78
C ARG A 1229 51.45 -20.71 -2.53
N VAL A 1230 52.07 -21.89 -2.62
CA VAL A 1230 51.45 -23.08 -3.27
C VAL A 1230 50.18 -23.51 -2.54
N LEU A 1231 50.17 -23.50 -1.20
CA LEU A 1231 48.98 -23.83 -0.42
C LEU A 1231 47.86 -22.77 -0.58
N THR A 1232 48.22 -21.49 -0.73
CA THR A 1232 47.25 -20.40 -0.99
C THR A 1232 46.62 -20.52 -2.37
N GLU A 1233 47.40 -20.86 -3.40
CA GLU A 1233 46.87 -21.14 -4.74
C GLU A 1233 45.94 -22.37 -4.73
N LYS A 1234 46.29 -23.41 -3.96
CA LYS A 1234 45.43 -24.58 -3.76
C LYS A 1234 44.14 -24.25 -3.00
N TYR A 1235 44.20 -23.38 -1.99
CA TYR A 1235 43.02 -22.87 -1.28
C TYR A 1235 42.12 -22.07 -2.22
N ASN A 1236 42.67 -21.14 -2.99
CA ASN A 1236 41.90 -20.33 -3.94
C ASN A 1236 41.31 -21.17 -5.09
N GLY A 1237 42.05 -22.18 -5.56
CA GLY A 1237 41.59 -23.12 -6.58
C GLY A 1237 40.39 -23.98 -6.15
N LEU A 1238 40.16 -24.19 -4.84
CA LEU A 1238 38.98 -24.89 -4.34
C LEU A 1238 37.66 -24.11 -4.58
N PHE A 1239 37.75 -22.79 -4.83
CA PHE A 1239 36.60 -21.89 -4.96
C PHE A 1239 36.50 -21.20 -6.33
N GLN A 1240 37.40 -21.49 -7.27
CA GLN A 1240 37.48 -20.76 -8.54
C GLN A 1240 36.41 -21.10 -9.59
N SER A 1241 35.52 -22.08 -9.34
CA SER A 1241 34.57 -22.56 -10.37
C SER A 1241 33.09 -22.28 -10.12
N GLU A 1242 32.67 -21.73 -8.98
CA GLU A 1242 31.26 -21.40 -8.68
C GLU A 1242 31.18 -20.10 -7.88
N ARG A 1243 30.15 -19.27 -8.14
CA ARG A 1243 30.00 -17.98 -7.46
C ARG A 1243 29.73 -18.22 -5.97
N LEU A 1244 30.26 -17.36 -5.11
CA LEU A 1244 30.09 -17.42 -3.65
C LEU A 1244 28.61 -17.47 -3.21
N SER A 1245 27.69 -16.99 -4.05
CA SER A 1245 26.23 -17.08 -3.88
C SER A 1245 25.70 -18.51 -3.86
N ASP A 1246 26.32 -19.39 -4.66
CA ASP A 1246 25.82 -20.74 -4.91
C ASP A 1246 26.25 -21.69 -3.79
N LEU A 1247 27.41 -21.40 -3.18
CA LEU A 1247 27.92 -22.07 -1.97
C LEU A 1247 27.12 -21.72 -0.70
N LYS A 1248 26.56 -20.50 -0.59
CA LYS A 1248 25.73 -20.10 0.56
C LYS A 1248 24.45 -20.94 0.67
N TRP A 1249 23.87 -21.35 -0.46
CA TRP A 1249 22.71 -22.24 -0.48
C TRP A 1249 23.08 -23.70 -0.14
N GLN A 1250 24.25 -24.18 -0.60
CA GLN A 1250 24.71 -25.53 -0.27
C GLN A 1250 25.04 -25.70 1.23
N ILE A 1251 25.44 -24.62 1.92
CA ILE A 1251 25.67 -24.61 3.37
C ILE A 1251 24.34 -24.55 4.15
N ALA A 1252 23.33 -23.85 3.63
CA ALA A 1252 22.02 -23.72 4.26
C ALA A 1252 21.16 -24.99 4.19
N ASP A 1253 21.41 -25.87 3.22
CA ASP A 1253 20.70 -27.15 3.04
C ASP A 1253 21.36 -28.32 3.82
N ILE A 1254 22.50 -28.06 4.47
CA ILE A 1254 23.24 -29.01 5.34
C ILE A 1254 22.95 -28.75 6.84
N ALA A 1255 22.39 -27.58 7.18
CA ALA A 1255 21.89 -27.26 8.52
C ALA A 1255 20.38 -27.46 8.58
#